data_AF-A0A1X7ISV9-F1
#
_entry.id   AF-A0A1X7ISV9-F1
#
_cell.length_a   1.000
_cell.length_b   1.000
_cell.length_c   1.000
_cell.angle_alpha   90.00
_cell.angle_beta   90.00
_cell.angle_gamma   90.00
#
_symmetry.space_group_name_H-M   'P 1'
#
loop_
_entity.id
_entity.type
_entity.pdbx_description
1 polymer ?
#
loop_
_entity_poly.entity_id
_entity_poly.type
_entity_poly.pdbx_seq_one_letter_code
_entity_poly.pdbx_strand_id
1 'polypeptide(L)'
;MKNLFAIAHLFLMMAFLGCDHSESVSGGANEFTSDESLAGMIRVPASNRAVSLGTNEATAKSKERPQMNVVLDYEFSMGKHEVTCGEFNDLMKPATGLKLDCESKDLPTTDLTYYDAVLFANERSKAEKFDTAYTYGNASFDKDHHCTNLEGFAFHPDVKAYRLPTEAEWVLVAQTYWNLSESWTADNSDYKLHKVCSKTDSSARVCDVMGNAMEWVNDWLGAFRDTTLTNFVGAPDGGSLGERVVKGGSYRNSAESINLYSRGDVYTVASSTRADYVGFRLAFGAIPGATWMGTDGKAATSRIVSLTNSAKIRSLTGTYKAKLAFRNDVTGNLAYIDYSSGILSVTEIADSIEIYHPEISPDGKLVAFCTQIEGVSGASSLYVRTLDSDGSNLVKLDVESAAIPRWRVLDNGDTVIVYVTDAGNNKDDAAFASTSTWQVKFANGKFGKPEKLFDGAYHGGFSDDNTLAVTGARLLRARIAKTGSTVKDKARDTVWYGGEQACNVSLSKDGSKRTLFLDFAGKTGKKFVGEDYSTHERLFMADSNGKLVESIAAPKGYTFDHSEWISGGENLAVATLTNVNGAHPKIVLVNLSDSSIVELAEGDELWHPSLWVKTQASFNGENALDLDSACAYITETTGVAPRIMKVKMDYFWQYRDTTELVVIGSSRTFAGIDPEMIKSMFAINMSYSAQDMGSTLFYIKNYILPLMPKLKFIVLALDYDRWYVKDENWNEWFANIPGYEYDKNHGYWQDGLIGDMYEASQHAMGVNDYEYEAFGYHRGVMKSPSEGWGKDVPDVVYDPYWFDKDKSGYDFNLGHLTEILELSRNFGVRVVGVVFPQSPNYLKTNAWGRYGPTREAAKVMQAAVQELVEKYPNFTVLDEYHDGNHDFESELFFDEDHLCSDGSLVMTARLDSLLKTMR
;
A
#
# COMPACT_ATOMS: atom_id res chain seq x y z
N MET A 1 5.07 35.40 54.76
CA MET A 1 5.79 36.60 55.24
C MET A 1 6.92 36.16 56.16
N LYS A 2 8.16 36.45 55.73
CA LYS A 2 9.40 36.67 56.51
C LYS A 2 9.93 35.59 57.48
N ASN A 3 10.98 34.92 56.99
CA ASN A 3 12.20 34.41 57.62
C ASN A 3 12.69 35.10 58.92
N LEU A 4 13.35 34.33 59.81
CA LEU A 4 14.80 34.41 60.19
C LEU A 4 15.05 33.52 61.45
N PHE A 5 15.84 32.45 61.36
CA PHE A 5 17.29 32.32 61.68
C PHE A 5 17.71 32.48 63.16
N ALA A 6 18.25 31.41 63.79
CA ALA A 6 19.70 31.25 64.08
C ALA A 6 20.06 30.33 65.29
N ILE A 7 20.89 29.31 65.02
CA ILE A 7 22.17 28.93 65.71
C ILE A 7 22.07 28.47 67.19
N ALA A 8 22.10 27.17 67.50
CA ALA A 8 23.25 26.22 67.66
C ALA A 8 24.00 26.31 69.01
N HIS A 9 24.27 25.15 69.64
CA HIS A 9 25.45 24.72 70.45
C HIS A 9 25.09 23.35 71.12
N LEU A 10 25.62 22.18 70.72
CA LEU A 10 26.98 21.60 70.81
C LEU A 10 27.32 21.00 72.20
N PHE A 11 27.56 19.68 72.26
CA PHE A 11 28.46 18.93 73.19
C PHE A 11 28.30 17.42 72.84
N LEU A 12 29.17 16.70 72.12
CA LEU A 12 30.64 16.47 72.11
C LEU A 12 31.17 15.61 73.27
N MET A 13 31.50 14.35 72.96
CA MET A 13 32.70 13.55 73.36
C MET A 13 32.41 12.06 73.05
N MET A 14 33.30 11.22 72.50
CA MET A 14 34.77 11.21 72.45
C MET A 14 35.25 10.36 71.25
N ALA A 15 36.40 10.73 70.70
CA ALA A 15 37.11 10.08 69.60
C ALA A 15 38.03 8.93 70.08
N PHE A 16 38.39 8.00 69.17
CA PHE A 16 39.78 7.79 68.70
C PHE A 16 39.87 6.83 67.49
N LEU A 17 40.16 7.45 66.33
CA LEU A 17 41.05 7.10 65.20
C LEU A 17 41.18 5.66 64.64
N GLY A 18 40.92 5.56 63.33
CA GLY A 18 41.55 4.63 62.37
C GLY A 18 40.94 4.76 60.96
N CYS A 19 41.72 5.23 59.97
CA CYS A 19 41.45 5.21 58.51
C CYS A 19 41.03 3.78 58.03
N ASP A 20 40.33 3.52 56.93
CA ASP A 20 40.39 4.06 55.56
C ASP A 20 39.21 3.47 54.74
N HIS A 21 39.02 3.96 53.52
CA HIS A 21 38.05 3.56 52.46
C HIS A 21 36.71 4.30 52.40
N SER A 22 36.76 5.44 51.73
CA SER A 22 35.69 5.94 50.87
C SER A 22 35.54 5.06 49.63
N GLU A 23 34.38 4.44 49.45
CA GLU A 23 33.87 4.14 48.11
C GLU A 23 32.75 5.12 47.79
N SER A 24 33.06 6.02 46.87
CA SER A 24 32.11 6.88 46.18
C SER A 24 31.34 6.04 45.16
N VAL A 25 30.04 5.89 45.35
CA VAL A 25 29.12 5.48 44.28
C VAL A 25 28.96 6.68 43.36
N SER A 26 29.66 6.69 42.22
CA SER A 26 29.48 7.67 41.14
C SER A 26 29.08 6.98 39.84
N GLY A 27 27.91 7.37 39.30
CA GLY A 27 27.54 7.42 37.88
C GLY A 27 27.82 6.21 36.97
N GLY A 28 26.78 5.43 36.65
CA GLY A 28 26.87 4.35 35.64
C GLY A 28 25.59 4.08 34.84
N ALA A 29 24.57 4.94 34.87
CA ALA A 29 23.26 4.63 34.27
C ALA A 29 23.08 5.08 32.79
N ASN A 30 24.10 5.64 32.13
CA ASN A 30 23.93 6.35 30.85
C ASN A 30 24.82 5.89 29.68
N GLU A 31 25.68 4.88 29.85
CA GLU A 31 26.59 4.43 28.79
C GLU A 31 26.07 3.19 28.05
N PHE A 32 26.30 3.15 26.73
CA PHE A 32 26.00 1.96 25.92
C PHE A 32 27.05 0.89 26.26
N THR A 33 26.57 -0.30 26.60
CA THR A 33 27.41 -1.41 27.08
C THR A 33 27.17 -2.65 26.23
N SER A 34 28.11 -3.60 26.21
CA SER A 34 27.86 -4.89 25.56
C SER A 34 26.72 -5.62 26.30
N ASP A 35 25.78 -6.21 25.56
CA ASP A 35 24.78 -7.07 26.18
C ASP A 35 25.36 -8.48 26.37
N GLU A 36 25.74 -8.81 27.60
CA GLU A 36 26.34 -10.12 27.92
C GLU A 36 25.39 -11.30 27.67
N SER A 37 24.08 -11.05 27.57
CA SER A 37 23.06 -12.07 27.32
C SER A 37 22.75 -12.26 25.84
N LEU A 38 23.20 -11.36 24.95
CA LEU A 38 22.91 -11.35 23.52
C LEU A 38 24.18 -11.11 22.71
N ALA A 39 24.72 -12.17 22.11
CA ALA A 39 25.97 -12.10 21.37
C ALA A 39 25.93 -11.06 20.22
N GLY A 40 26.93 -10.18 20.17
CA GLY A 40 27.06 -9.14 19.14
C GLY A 40 26.14 -7.93 19.32
N MET A 41 25.35 -7.87 20.39
CA MET A 41 24.43 -6.78 20.68
C MET A 41 25.00 -5.83 21.75
N ILE A 42 24.59 -4.56 21.67
CA ILE A 42 24.84 -3.53 22.67
C ILE A 42 23.54 -3.15 23.37
N ARG A 43 23.58 -3.02 24.69
CA ARG A 43 22.49 -2.51 25.51
C ARG A 43 22.39 -0.98 25.35
N VAL A 44 21.20 -0.52 25.00
CA VAL A 44 20.88 0.90 24.82
C VAL A 44 19.91 1.36 25.92
N PRO A 45 20.39 2.10 26.95
CA PRO A 45 19.52 2.70 27.95
C PRO A 45 18.82 3.91 27.34
N ALA A 46 17.59 3.70 26.85
CA ALA A 46 16.81 4.75 26.18
C ALA A 46 15.73 5.37 27.06
N SER A 47 15.53 4.93 28.31
CA SER A 47 14.48 5.45 29.19
C SER A 47 14.46 6.97 29.33
N ASN A 48 13.41 7.58 28.78
CA ASN A 48 13.14 9.01 28.67
C ASN A 48 14.13 9.80 27.80
N ARG A 49 14.79 9.15 26.84
CA ARG A 49 15.63 9.84 25.84
C ARG A 49 14.77 10.33 24.69
N ALA A 50 15.05 11.54 24.23
CA ALA A 50 14.38 12.13 23.08
C ALA A 50 15.30 12.11 21.85
N VAL A 51 14.71 11.90 20.68
CA VAL A 51 15.35 12.06 19.37
C VAL A 51 14.49 12.93 18.47
N SER A 52 15.13 13.60 17.52
CA SER A 52 14.46 14.31 16.45
C SER A 52 14.48 13.46 15.19
N LEU A 53 13.30 13.14 14.66
CA LEU A 53 13.15 12.56 13.34
C LEU A 53 12.82 13.65 12.33
N GLY A 54 13.34 13.53 11.10
CA GLY A 54 13.15 14.54 10.07
C GLY A 54 13.88 15.85 10.35
N THR A 55 13.53 16.90 9.62
CA THR A 55 14.15 18.22 9.71
C THR A 55 13.17 19.35 9.35
N ASN A 56 13.51 20.58 9.72
CA ASN A 56 12.79 21.80 9.30
C ASN A 56 13.54 22.57 8.20
N GLU A 57 14.68 22.06 7.72
CA GLU A 57 15.45 22.68 6.63
C GLU A 57 14.60 22.76 5.37
N ALA A 58 14.42 23.97 4.82
CA ALA A 58 13.51 24.19 3.68
C ALA A 58 13.94 23.43 2.41
N THR A 59 15.23 23.10 2.29
CA THR A 59 15.82 22.36 1.18
C THR A 59 15.73 20.84 1.32
N ALA A 60 15.23 20.32 2.45
CA ALA A 60 15.03 18.88 2.64
C ALA A 60 13.76 18.39 1.95
N LYS A 61 13.73 17.11 1.59
CA LYS A 61 12.60 16.49 0.88
C LYS A 61 11.33 16.63 1.72
N SER A 62 10.19 16.81 1.07
CA SER A 62 8.88 16.92 1.75
C SER A 62 8.60 15.76 2.72
N LYS A 63 8.97 14.53 2.36
CA LYS A 63 8.84 13.31 3.19
C LYS A 63 9.77 13.25 4.42
N GLU A 64 10.71 14.17 4.52
CA GLU A 64 11.66 14.32 5.63
C GLU A 64 11.27 15.51 6.55
N ARG A 65 10.17 16.19 6.24
CA ARG A 65 9.67 17.39 6.96
C ARG A 65 8.24 17.18 7.47
N PRO A 66 7.81 17.93 8.50
CA PRO A 66 8.65 18.73 9.42
C PRO A 66 9.48 17.82 10.34
N GLN A 67 10.32 18.44 11.17
CA GLN A 67 10.95 17.73 12.29
C GLN A 67 9.87 17.28 13.30
N MET A 68 10.00 16.05 13.79
CA MET A 68 9.13 15.45 14.80
C MET A 68 9.97 14.94 15.97
N ASN A 69 9.52 15.16 17.21
CA ASN A 69 10.21 14.66 18.38
C ASN A 69 9.67 13.30 18.79
N VAL A 70 10.54 12.38 19.20
CA VAL A 70 10.15 11.06 19.72
C VAL A 70 10.86 10.82 21.05
N VAL A 71 10.10 10.51 22.09
CA VAL A 71 10.60 10.04 23.37
C VAL A 71 10.59 8.52 23.38
N LEU A 72 11.70 7.90 23.72
CA LEU A 72 11.79 6.47 24.01
C LEU A 72 11.80 6.33 25.54
N ASP A 73 10.97 5.47 26.11
CA ASP A 73 10.90 5.27 27.57
C ASP A 73 11.30 3.86 28.04
N TYR A 74 11.68 3.00 27.11
CA TYR A 74 12.10 1.62 27.33
C TYR A 74 13.61 1.44 27.09
N GLU A 75 14.10 0.25 27.42
CA GLU A 75 15.46 -0.18 27.08
C GLU A 75 15.40 -1.26 26.01
N PHE A 76 16.36 -1.23 25.09
CA PHE A 76 16.49 -2.22 24.02
C PHE A 76 17.96 -2.56 23.81
N SER A 77 18.24 -3.51 22.92
CA SER A 77 19.60 -3.78 22.45
C SER A 77 19.68 -3.64 20.95
N MET A 78 20.83 -3.24 20.41
CA MET A 78 21.06 -3.09 18.97
C MET A 78 22.37 -3.78 18.54
N GLY A 79 22.42 -4.28 17.32
CA GLY A 79 23.63 -4.90 16.76
C GLY A 79 24.78 -3.90 16.69
N LYS A 80 25.97 -4.36 17.06
CA LYS A 80 27.21 -3.55 17.01
C LYS A 80 27.53 -3.05 15.60
N HIS A 81 27.31 -3.89 14.59
CA HIS A 81 27.56 -3.62 13.17
C HIS A 81 26.36 -4.09 12.34
N GLU A 82 26.37 -3.83 11.03
CA GLU A 82 25.41 -4.45 10.10
C GLU A 82 25.54 -5.99 10.17
N VAL A 83 24.45 -6.71 9.90
CA VAL A 83 24.51 -8.19 9.82
C VAL A 83 25.48 -8.57 8.71
N THR A 84 26.49 -9.36 9.05
CA THR A 84 27.52 -9.78 8.11
C THR A 84 27.03 -10.90 7.20
N CYS A 85 27.61 -11.00 6.00
CA CYS A 85 27.21 -12.03 5.04
C CYS A 85 27.40 -13.46 5.59
N GLY A 86 28.38 -13.67 6.48
CA GLY A 86 28.54 -14.93 7.20
C GLY A 86 27.36 -15.23 8.13
N GLU A 87 27.00 -14.28 9.00
CA GLU A 87 25.86 -14.43 9.93
C GLU A 87 24.56 -14.69 9.18
N PHE A 88 24.31 -13.95 8.09
CA PHE A 88 23.12 -14.11 7.28
C PHE A 88 23.05 -15.49 6.63
N ASN A 89 24.09 -15.87 5.88
CA ASN A 89 24.10 -17.12 5.11
C ASN A 89 24.10 -18.37 6.00
N ASP A 90 24.70 -18.31 7.19
CA ASP A 90 24.70 -19.43 8.14
C ASP A 90 23.28 -19.73 8.67
N LEU A 91 22.42 -18.70 8.78
CA LEU A 91 21.06 -18.83 9.29
C LEU A 91 20.01 -19.03 8.18
N MET A 92 20.08 -18.26 7.09
CA MET A 92 19.01 -18.25 6.07
C MET A 92 19.10 -19.40 5.09
N LYS A 93 20.30 -19.87 4.76
CA LYS A 93 20.46 -21.02 3.86
C LYS A 93 19.71 -22.27 4.36
N PRO A 94 19.80 -22.67 5.64
CA PRO A 94 18.99 -23.79 6.14
C PRO A 94 17.51 -23.44 6.33
N ALA A 95 17.15 -22.18 6.59
CA ALA A 95 15.78 -21.77 6.89
C ALA A 95 14.89 -21.60 5.63
N THR A 96 15.39 -20.91 4.60
CA THR A 96 14.63 -20.58 3.38
C THR A 96 15.31 -21.07 2.10
N GLY A 97 16.57 -21.52 2.18
CA GLY A 97 17.38 -21.85 1.00
C GLY A 97 18.16 -20.65 0.44
N LEU A 98 17.88 -19.43 0.91
CA LEU A 98 18.54 -18.22 0.46
C LEU A 98 20.01 -18.21 0.85
N LYS A 99 20.88 -17.94 -0.13
CA LYS A 99 22.31 -17.73 0.09
C LYS A 99 22.78 -16.59 -0.81
N LEU A 100 23.26 -15.53 -0.19
CA LEU A 100 23.77 -14.35 -0.89
C LEU A 100 25.22 -14.58 -1.32
N ASP A 101 25.57 -14.06 -2.50
CA ASP A 101 26.93 -14.10 -3.02
C ASP A 101 27.73 -12.91 -2.49
N CYS A 102 28.86 -13.19 -1.86
CA CYS A 102 29.66 -12.17 -1.17
C CYS A 102 31.15 -12.47 -1.35
N GLU A 103 31.93 -11.43 -1.63
CA GLU A 103 33.39 -11.55 -1.77
C GLU A 103 34.06 -11.99 -0.45
N SER A 104 33.45 -11.68 0.70
CA SER A 104 33.95 -12.02 2.02
C SER A 104 32.81 -12.13 3.03
N LYS A 105 32.91 -13.10 3.95
CA LYS A 105 31.93 -13.32 5.03
C LYS A 105 31.84 -12.16 6.03
N ASP A 106 32.89 -11.34 6.12
CA ASP A 106 33.00 -10.21 7.05
C ASP A 106 32.47 -8.89 6.46
N LEU A 107 31.95 -8.91 5.22
CA LEU A 107 31.25 -7.76 4.62
C LEU A 107 29.83 -7.68 5.19
N PRO A 108 29.23 -6.47 5.26
CA PRO A 108 27.80 -6.34 5.51
C PRO A 108 27.01 -7.11 4.44
N THR A 109 25.90 -7.68 4.84
CA THR A 109 24.98 -8.35 3.92
C THR A 109 24.15 -7.30 3.20
N THR A 110 24.20 -7.29 1.87
CA THR A 110 23.36 -6.43 1.02
C THR A 110 22.65 -7.25 -0.06
N ASP A 111 21.95 -6.60 -0.99
CA ASP A 111 21.17 -7.25 -2.05
C ASP A 111 20.06 -8.18 -1.53
N LEU A 112 19.35 -7.73 -0.50
CA LEU A 112 18.26 -8.45 0.15
C LEU A 112 17.01 -7.59 0.30
N THR A 113 15.85 -8.24 0.33
CA THR A 113 14.57 -7.56 0.54
C THR A 113 14.35 -7.24 2.02
N TYR A 114 13.46 -6.29 2.32
CA TYR A 114 13.02 -6.07 3.70
C TYR A 114 12.46 -7.37 4.32
N TYR A 115 11.75 -8.18 3.53
CA TYR A 115 11.20 -9.46 3.99
C TYR A 115 12.29 -10.47 4.35
N ASP A 116 13.39 -10.52 3.60
CA ASP A 116 14.55 -11.37 3.95
C ASP A 116 15.12 -10.98 5.32
N ALA A 117 15.25 -9.68 5.60
CA ALA A 117 15.74 -9.16 6.87
C ALA A 117 14.78 -9.47 8.04
N VAL A 118 13.47 -9.37 7.80
CA VAL A 118 12.40 -9.77 8.75
C VAL A 118 12.45 -11.26 9.06
N LEU A 119 12.58 -12.10 8.03
CA LEU A 119 12.68 -13.55 8.20
C LEU A 119 13.96 -13.91 8.98
N PHE A 120 15.08 -13.25 8.69
CA PHE A 120 16.31 -13.41 9.47
C PHE A 120 16.12 -13.09 10.95
N ALA A 121 15.44 -11.97 11.27
CA ALA A 121 15.14 -11.60 12.65
C ALA A 121 14.29 -12.67 13.36
N ASN A 122 13.25 -13.18 12.69
CA ASN A 122 12.41 -14.26 13.22
C ASN A 122 13.20 -15.56 13.42
N GLU A 123 14.03 -15.96 12.45
CA GLU A 123 14.85 -17.17 12.56
C GLU A 123 15.89 -17.04 13.67
N ARG A 124 16.45 -15.84 13.88
CA ARG A 124 17.38 -15.59 14.99
C ARG A 124 16.66 -15.71 16.34
N SER A 125 15.47 -15.13 16.45
CA SER A 125 14.61 -15.32 17.63
C SER A 125 14.37 -16.79 17.94
N LYS A 126 13.96 -17.58 16.94
CA LYS A 126 13.71 -19.03 17.11
C LYS A 126 14.98 -19.78 17.50
N ALA A 127 16.11 -19.49 16.86
CA ALA A 127 17.40 -20.13 17.15
C ALA A 127 17.86 -19.88 18.59
N GLU A 128 17.57 -18.69 19.11
CA GLU A 128 17.90 -18.29 20.48
C GLU A 128 16.74 -18.50 21.49
N LYS A 129 15.66 -19.18 21.07
CA LYS A 129 14.49 -19.57 21.89
C LYS A 129 13.65 -18.40 22.43
N PHE A 130 13.55 -17.34 21.65
CA PHE A 130 12.59 -16.25 21.84
C PHE A 130 11.35 -16.45 20.96
N ASP A 131 10.30 -15.68 21.27
CA ASP A 131 9.15 -15.53 20.39
C ASP A 131 9.50 -14.63 19.18
N THR A 132 8.60 -14.47 18.22
CA THR A 132 8.84 -13.71 16.98
C THR A 132 8.16 -12.35 16.99
N ALA A 133 8.87 -11.30 16.55
CA ALA A 133 8.30 -9.96 16.42
C ALA A 133 7.36 -9.81 15.21
N TYR A 134 7.40 -10.75 14.27
CA TYR A 134 6.62 -10.68 13.03
C TYR A 134 5.80 -11.94 12.78
N THR A 135 4.53 -11.79 12.40
CA THR A 135 3.67 -12.89 11.94
C THR A 135 3.22 -12.67 10.52
N TYR A 136 2.90 -13.77 9.83
CA TYR A 136 2.36 -13.79 8.47
C TYR A 136 1.67 -15.15 8.25
N GLY A 137 0.70 -15.18 7.34
CA GLY A 137 -0.01 -16.40 6.95
C GLY A 137 0.78 -17.26 5.97
N ASN A 138 1.42 -16.65 4.98
CA ASN A 138 2.22 -17.33 3.97
C ASN A 138 3.37 -16.44 3.44
N ALA A 139 4.45 -17.06 2.95
CA ALA A 139 5.59 -16.39 2.33
C ALA A 139 5.73 -16.80 0.85
N SER A 140 6.00 -15.83 -0.01
CA SER A 140 6.33 -16.05 -1.43
C SER A 140 7.81 -15.79 -1.68
N PHE A 141 8.41 -16.57 -2.57
CA PHE A 141 9.84 -16.49 -2.91
C PHE A 141 10.05 -16.40 -4.41
N ASP A 142 11.10 -15.69 -4.84
CA ASP A 142 11.54 -15.68 -6.23
C ASP A 142 12.41 -16.91 -6.58
N LYS A 143 12.94 -16.95 -7.81
CA LYS A 143 13.78 -18.05 -8.30
C LYS A 143 15.12 -18.19 -7.55
N ASP A 144 15.58 -17.11 -6.93
CA ASP A 144 16.84 -17.03 -6.20
C ASP A 144 16.60 -17.17 -4.67
N HIS A 145 15.38 -17.53 -4.27
CA HIS A 145 14.91 -17.72 -2.89
C HIS A 145 14.79 -16.46 -2.04
N HIS A 146 14.76 -15.27 -2.66
CA HIS A 146 14.42 -14.04 -1.93
C HIS A 146 12.94 -13.99 -1.63
N CYS A 147 12.58 -13.58 -0.41
CA CYS A 147 11.19 -13.39 -0.05
C CYS A 147 10.64 -12.12 -0.71
N THR A 148 9.61 -12.29 -1.53
CA THR A 148 9.00 -11.20 -2.31
C THR A 148 7.68 -10.71 -1.71
N ASN A 149 7.06 -11.49 -0.81
CA ASN A 149 5.83 -11.11 -0.13
C ASN A 149 5.59 -11.94 1.14
N LEU A 150 4.99 -11.31 2.15
CA LEU A 150 4.47 -11.94 3.37
C LEU A 150 2.98 -11.61 3.51
N GLU A 151 2.10 -12.59 3.25
CA GLU A 151 0.65 -12.43 3.34
C GLU A 151 0.21 -12.23 4.80
N GLY A 152 -0.63 -11.21 5.06
CA GLY A 152 -1.07 -10.89 6.43
C GLY A 152 0.09 -10.48 7.35
N PHE A 153 1.12 -9.86 6.80
CA PHE A 153 2.28 -9.40 7.56
C PHE A 153 1.88 -8.45 8.70
N ALA A 154 2.24 -8.81 9.93
CA ALA A 154 2.04 -7.99 11.11
C ALA A 154 3.32 -7.94 11.95
N PHE A 155 3.67 -6.72 12.39
CA PHE A 155 4.72 -6.46 13.39
C PHE A 155 4.10 -6.31 14.80
N HIS A 156 4.55 -7.11 15.76
CA HIS A 156 4.10 -7.12 17.16
C HIS A 156 5.16 -6.49 18.07
N PRO A 157 5.15 -5.16 18.25
CA PRO A 157 6.18 -4.45 18.99
C PRO A 157 6.28 -4.84 20.47
N ASP A 158 5.18 -5.33 21.06
CA ASP A 158 5.09 -5.72 22.46
C ASP A 158 5.76 -7.08 22.76
N VAL A 159 6.08 -7.86 21.72
CA VAL A 159 6.77 -9.14 21.84
C VAL A 159 8.28 -8.92 22.06
N LYS A 160 8.83 -9.57 23.09
CA LYS A 160 10.26 -9.52 23.38
C LYS A 160 11.04 -10.47 22.44
N ALA A 161 11.49 -9.93 21.31
CA ALA A 161 12.12 -10.69 20.23
C ALA A 161 13.23 -9.90 19.50
N TYR A 162 13.98 -10.57 18.62
CA TYR A 162 14.77 -9.90 17.59
C TYR A 162 13.87 -9.30 16.51
N ARG A 163 14.24 -8.12 16.04
CA ARG A 163 13.54 -7.33 15.02
C ARG A 163 14.49 -6.37 14.34
N LEU A 164 14.03 -5.71 13.28
CA LEU A 164 14.70 -4.50 12.80
C LEU A 164 14.55 -3.37 13.82
N PRO A 165 15.53 -2.46 13.95
CA PRO A 165 15.38 -1.27 14.78
C PRO A 165 14.26 -0.38 14.22
N THR A 166 13.59 0.39 15.08
CA THR A 166 12.77 1.48 14.58
C THR A 166 13.64 2.63 14.08
N GLU A 167 13.08 3.53 13.26
CA GLU A 167 13.77 4.75 12.83
C GLU A 167 14.23 5.57 14.05
N ALA A 168 13.39 5.66 15.10
CA ALA A 168 13.72 6.37 16.33
C ALA A 168 14.87 5.72 17.11
N GLU A 169 14.86 4.39 17.24
CA GLU A 169 15.96 3.65 17.89
C GLU A 169 17.26 3.81 17.11
N TRP A 170 17.19 3.73 15.78
CA TRP A 170 18.33 3.90 14.90
C TRP A 170 18.95 5.30 15.04
N VAL A 171 18.12 6.35 15.00
CA VAL A 171 18.58 7.74 15.17
C VAL A 171 19.18 7.97 16.55
N LEU A 172 18.64 7.37 17.62
CA LEU A 172 19.20 7.47 18.98
C LEU A 172 20.63 6.92 19.03
N VAL A 173 20.89 5.80 18.37
CA VAL A 173 22.22 5.21 18.32
C VAL A 173 23.13 6.03 17.40
N ALA A 174 22.65 6.37 16.21
CA ALA A 174 23.40 7.13 15.20
C ALA A 174 23.89 8.48 15.73
N GLN A 175 23.03 9.26 16.40
CA GLN A 175 23.43 10.58 16.93
C GLN A 175 24.56 10.50 17.96
N THR A 176 24.69 9.35 18.66
CA THR A 176 25.73 9.14 19.69
C THR A 176 27.09 8.84 19.04
N TYR A 177 27.10 8.22 17.85
CA TYR A 177 28.31 7.81 17.13
C TYR A 177 28.47 8.51 15.77
N TRP A 178 27.84 9.67 15.58
CA TRP A 178 27.80 10.34 14.29
C TRP A 178 29.18 10.92 13.91
N ASN A 179 29.93 10.21 13.05
CA ASN A 179 31.23 10.66 12.58
C ASN A 179 31.52 10.24 11.12
N LEU A 180 31.23 11.14 10.17
CA LEU A 180 31.41 10.92 8.73
C LEU A 180 32.88 10.70 8.31
N SER A 181 33.84 11.23 9.07
CA SER A 181 35.27 11.03 8.75
C SER A 181 35.74 9.59 8.98
N GLU A 182 35.01 8.85 9.83
CA GLU A 182 35.23 7.44 10.14
C GLU A 182 34.25 6.51 9.38
N SER A 183 33.63 7.02 8.30
CA SER A 183 32.64 6.31 7.47
C SER A 183 33.16 5.92 6.08
N TRP A 184 32.70 4.79 5.55
CA TRP A 184 32.94 4.42 4.15
C TRP A 184 31.93 5.13 3.25
N THR A 185 32.38 6.12 2.48
CA THR A 185 31.55 6.99 1.60
C THR A 185 32.10 6.95 0.17
N ALA A 186 31.39 7.54 -0.79
CA ALA A 186 31.86 7.62 -2.18
C ALA A 186 33.24 8.27 -2.30
N ASP A 187 33.57 9.15 -1.36
CA ASP A 187 34.82 9.91 -1.34
C ASP A 187 36.05 9.04 -1.02
N ASN A 188 35.85 7.86 -0.43
CA ASN A 188 36.94 7.05 0.10
C ASN A 188 36.77 5.52 -0.04
N SER A 189 35.63 5.05 -0.54
CA SER A 189 35.29 3.62 -0.57
C SER A 189 35.80 2.90 -1.82
N ASP A 190 36.21 3.63 -2.86
CA ASP A 190 36.36 3.13 -4.23
C ASP A 190 35.05 2.57 -4.82
N TYR A 191 33.89 3.08 -4.38
CA TYR A 191 32.55 2.62 -4.77
C TYR A 191 32.31 1.12 -4.50
N LYS A 192 32.75 0.61 -3.34
CA LYS A 192 32.51 -0.77 -2.89
C LYS A 192 32.30 -0.89 -1.39
N LEU A 193 31.73 -2.02 -0.97
CA LEU A 193 31.59 -2.41 0.45
C LEU A 193 32.94 -2.71 1.10
N HIS A 194 33.01 -2.51 2.41
CA HIS A 194 34.17 -2.83 3.24
C HIS A 194 33.78 -3.70 4.44
N LYS A 195 34.77 -4.33 5.06
CA LYS A 195 34.54 -5.18 6.23
C LYS A 195 33.95 -4.36 7.37
N VAL A 196 33.01 -4.95 8.10
CA VAL A 196 32.39 -4.28 9.25
C VAL A 196 33.43 -3.85 10.29
N CYS A 197 33.20 -2.70 10.91
CA CYS A 197 34.06 -1.97 11.84
C CYS A 197 35.50 -1.73 11.35
N SER A 198 35.75 -1.67 10.04
CA SER A 198 37.13 -1.54 9.52
C SER A 198 37.67 -0.10 9.49
N LYS A 199 36.82 0.91 9.69
CA LYS A 199 37.19 2.33 9.67
C LYS A 199 36.94 3.06 10.99
N THR A 200 35.95 2.63 11.75
CA THR A 200 35.61 3.21 13.05
C THR A 200 36.70 2.93 14.10
N ASP A 201 36.89 3.85 15.05
CA ASP A 201 37.77 3.62 16.20
C ASP A 201 37.42 2.31 16.93
N SER A 202 38.44 1.51 17.24
CA SER A 202 38.38 0.32 18.11
C SER A 202 37.68 0.53 19.46
N SER A 203 37.64 1.77 19.97
CA SER A 203 36.95 2.14 21.21
C SER A 203 35.42 2.25 21.05
N ALA A 204 34.93 2.40 19.81
CA ALA A 204 33.51 2.53 19.52
C ALA A 204 32.76 1.23 19.82
N ARG A 205 31.61 1.36 20.47
CA ARG A 205 30.74 0.22 20.81
C ARG A 205 29.81 -0.15 19.67
N VAL A 206 29.56 0.78 18.75
CA VAL A 206 28.80 0.60 17.51
C VAL A 206 29.63 1.17 16.37
N CYS A 207 29.58 0.53 15.21
CA CYS A 207 30.26 0.97 14.00
C CYS A 207 29.30 0.94 12.80
N ASP A 208 29.71 1.62 11.72
CA ASP A 208 29.03 1.60 10.42
C ASP A 208 27.53 1.95 10.48
N VAL A 209 27.14 2.86 11.39
CA VAL A 209 25.78 3.44 11.41
C VAL A 209 25.61 4.50 10.30
N MET A 210 26.67 4.74 9.53
CA MET A 210 26.76 5.71 8.45
C MET A 210 27.65 5.13 7.36
N GLY A 211 27.31 5.35 6.09
CA GLY A 211 28.09 4.79 4.99
C GLY A 211 28.17 3.25 5.04
N ASN A 212 29.15 2.67 4.35
CA ASN A 212 29.24 1.22 4.11
C ASN A 212 27.95 0.68 3.49
N ALA A 213 27.04 0.05 4.24
CA ALA A 213 25.71 -0.30 3.75
C ALA A 213 24.63 0.63 4.33
N MET A 214 23.70 1.06 3.46
CA MET A 214 22.46 1.69 3.90
C MET A 214 21.59 0.64 4.59
N GLU A 215 20.81 1.00 5.61
CA GLU A 215 20.16 0.02 6.48
C GLU A 215 18.64 0.07 6.43
N TRP A 216 18.01 -1.10 6.25
CA TRP A 216 16.61 -1.31 6.55
C TRP A 216 16.31 -1.03 8.03
N VAL A 217 15.26 -0.24 8.27
CA VAL A 217 14.62 -0.11 9.59
C VAL A 217 13.19 -0.63 9.53
N ASN A 218 12.59 -0.87 10.68
CA ASN A 218 11.28 -1.52 10.78
C ASN A 218 10.13 -0.72 10.16
N ASP A 219 10.21 0.60 10.25
CA ASP A 219 9.13 1.55 10.00
C ASP A 219 8.65 1.52 8.55
N TRP A 220 7.32 1.56 8.40
CA TRP A 220 6.71 2.07 7.17
C TRP A 220 6.92 3.58 7.09
N LEU A 221 7.20 4.08 5.89
CA LEU A 221 7.35 5.50 5.64
C LEU A 221 5.99 6.20 5.82
N GLY A 222 5.91 7.08 6.82
CA GLY A 222 4.76 7.95 7.08
C GLY A 222 5.13 9.43 7.06
N ALA A 223 4.13 10.29 6.88
CA ALA A 223 4.32 11.74 6.96
C ALA A 223 4.58 12.17 8.41
N PHE A 224 5.57 13.04 8.62
CA PHE A 224 5.83 13.63 9.92
C PHE A 224 4.87 14.78 10.25
N ARG A 225 4.78 15.10 11.54
CA ARG A 225 4.03 16.23 12.08
C ARG A 225 4.88 16.91 13.16
N ASP A 226 4.73 18.22 13.29
CA ASP A 226 5.38 19.00 14.36
C ASP A 226 4.69 18.68 15.69
N THR A 227 5.11 17.57 16.29
CA THR A 227 4.55 17.02 17.53
C THR A 227 5.61 16.20 18.28
N THR A 228 5.26 15.75 19.48
CA THR A 228 6.06 14.80 20.26
C THR A 228 5.30 13.50 20.45
N LEU A 229 5.88 12.40 20.00
CA LEU A 229 5.36 11.05 20.22
C LEU A 229 6.21 10.29 21.24
N THR A 230 5.63 9.24 21.81
CA THR A 230 6.36 8.28 22.65
C THR A 230 6.38 6.94 21.95
N ASN A 231 7.55 6.28 21.93
CA ASN A 231 7.74 4.93 21.39
C ASN A 231 7.21 4.76 19.95
N PHE A 232 7.60 5.69 19.08
CA PHE A 232 7.19 5.71 17.67
C PHE A 232 7.76 4.53 16.87
N VAL A 233 6.92 3.90 16.04
CA VAL A 233 7.26 2.71 15.23
C VAL A 233 6.88 2.83 13.75
N GLY A 234 6.65 4.06 13.26
CA GLY A 234 6.36 4.34 11.85
C GLY A 234 4.89 4.53 11.54
N ALA A 235 4.55 4.51 10.24
CA ALA A 235 3.17 4.42 9.78
C ALA A 235 2.55 3.04 10.10
N PRO A 236 1.21 2.95 10.28
CA PRO A 236 0.54 1.69 10.62
C PRO A 236 0.64 0.63 9.51
N ASP A 237 0.65 1.07 8.25
CA ASP A 237 0.83 0.26 7.04
C ASP A 237 1.66 1.01 5.98
N GLY A 238 1.88 0.37 4.83
CA GLY A 238 2.68 0.93 3.74
C GLY A 238 1.98 2.00 2.90
N GLY A 239 0.72 2.33 3.17
CA GLY A 239 -0.09 3.22 2.35
C GLY A 239 -0.13 2.81 0.87
N SER A 240 -0.36 3.79 -0.02
CA SER A 240 -0.51 3.56 -1.45
C SER A 240 0.77 3.14 -2.18
N LEU A 241 1.96 3.42 -1.62
CA LEU A 241 3.25 3.16 -2.28
C LEU A 241 4.03 2.00 -1.65
N GLY A 242 3.62 1.52 -0.48
CA GLY A 242 4.32 0.44 0.22
C GLY A 242 5.75 0.79 0.62
N GLU A 243 6.04 2.07 0.89
CA GLU A 243 7.41 2.54 1.14
C GLU A 243 7.91 2.22 2.55
N ARG A 244 9.15 1.74 2.62
CA ARG A 244 9.91 1.48 3.83
C ARG A 244 10.95 2.56 4.05
N VAL A 245 11.35 2.71 5.31
CA VAL A 245 12.44 3.61 5.67
C VAL A 245 13.78 2.88 5.56
N VAL A 246 14.75 3.56 4.98
CA VAL A 246 16.17 3.17 4.99
C VAL A 246 17.03 4.33 5.50
N LYS A 247 18.11 4.01 6.22
CA LYS A 247 18.93 4.99 6.97
C LYS A 247 20.44 4.82 6.70
N GLY A 248 21.24 5.82 7.09
CA GLY A 248 22.70 5.73 7.16
C GLY A 248 23.48 6.07 5.91
N GLY A 249 22.86 6.00 4.72
CA GLY A 249 23.61 6.12 3.47
C GLY A 249 24.57 4.94 3.26
N SER A 250 25.32 4.95 2.18
CA SER A 250 26.16 3.82 1.78
C SER A 250 27.50 4.25 1.19
N TYR A 251 28.34 3.28 0.84
CA TYR A 251 29.63 3.49 0.19
C TYR A 251 29.56 4.29 -1.12
N ARG A 252 28.39 4.40 -1.76
CA ARG A 252 28.18 5.16 -3.01
C ARG A 252 27.63 6.57 -2.80
N ASN A 253 27.31 6.94 -1.56
CA ASN A 253 26.85 8.28 -1.21
C ASN A 253 28.05 9.16 -0.80
N SER A 254 28.10 10.40 -1.27
CA SER A 254 29.08 11.40 -0.81
C SER A 254 28.87 11.69 0.68
N ALA A 255 29.93 12.01 1.43
CA ALA A 255 29.79 12.30 2.86
C ALA A 255 28.78 13.43 3.14
N GLU A 256 28.72 14.45 2.28
CA GLU A 256 27.79 15.58 2.40
C GLU A 256 26.32 15.20 2.19
N SER A 257 26.04 14.09 1.49
CA SER A 257 24.68 13.60 1.27
C SER A 257 24.15 12.74 2.43
N ILE A 258 25.03 12.25 3.30
CA ILE A 258 24.66 11.40 4.43
C ILE A 258 24.29 12.26 5.64
N ASN A 259 23.05 12.14 6.09
CA ASN A 259 22.51 12.90 7.22
C ASN A 259 21.57 12.02 8.07
N LEU A 260 21.28 12.48 9.30
CA LEU A 260 20.44 11.74 10.25
C LEU A 260 18.97 11.66 9.84
N TYR A 261 18.48 12.64 9.07
CA TYR A 261 17.05 12.81 8.81
C TYR A 261 16.58 12.15 7.52
N SER A 262 17.46 11.74 6.61
CA SER A 262 17.08 11.05 5.37
C SER A 262 16.44 9.69 5.63
N ARG A 263 15.40 9.37 4.87
CA ARG A 263 14.47 8.25 5.17
C ARG A 263 14.20 7.31 4.00
N GLY A 264 14.93 7.45 2.91
CA GLY A 264 14.66 6.72 1.68
C GLY A 264 15.82 6.86 0.71
N ASP A 265 15.63 6.29 -0.48
CA ASP A 265 16.61 6.34 -1.56
C ASP A 265 16.11 7.21 -2.73
N VAL A 266 16.80 7.15 -3.87
CA VAL A 266 16.43 7.80 -5.13
C VAL A 266 15.08 7.31 -5.64
N TYR A 267 14.81 6.01 -5.56
CA TYR A 267 13.55 5.40 -5.98
C TYR A 267 12.70 4.95 -4.79
N THR A 268 11.43 4.69 -5.05
CA THR A 268 10.48 4.09 -4.10
C THR A 268 11.06 2.82 -3.50
N VAL A 269 11.21 2.81 -2.19
CA VAL A 269 11.82 1.70 -1.46
C VAL A 269 10.71 0.79 -0.94
N ALA A 270 10.23 -0.16 -1.75
CA ALA A 270 9.19 -1.11 -1.33
C ALA A 270 9.77 -2.31 -0.59
N SER A 271 8.95 -3.05 0.15
CA SER A 271 9.43 -4.20 0.95
C SER A 271 10.07 -5.32 0.12
N SER A 272 9.72 -5.45 -1.16
CA SER A 272 10.29 -6.41 -2.10
C SER A 272 11.47 -5.87 -2.90
N THR A 273 11.79 -4.57 -2.79
CA THR A 273 12.98 -4.00 -3.44
C THR A 273 14.25 -4.46 -2.72
N ARG A 274 15.34 -4.57 -3.47
CA ARG A 274 16.68 -4.87 -2.97
C ARG A 274 17.71 -4.09 -3.77
N ALA A 275 18.86 -3.89 -3.17
CA ALA A 275 19.98 -3.18 -3.77
C ALA A 275 21.30 -3.66 -3.17
N ASP A 276 22.35 -3.67 -3.97
CA ASP A 276 23.71 -4.11 -3.62
C ASP A 276 24.39 -3.24 -2.54
N TYR A 277 23.81 -2.08 -2.21
CA TYR A 277 24.24 -1.19 -1.13
C TYR A 277 23.27 -1.11 0.05
N VAL A 278 22.16 -1.87 0.07
CA VAL A 278 21.19 -1.87 1.18
C VAL A 278 21.26 -3.19 1.95
N GLY A 279 21.62 -3.09 3.23
CA GLY A 279 21.66 -4.16 4.23
C GLY A 279 20.78 -3.84 5.44
N PHE A 280 21.15 -4.35 6.61
CA PHE A 280 20.42 -4.09 7.85
C PHE A 280 21.23 -4.42 9.10
N ARG A 281 20.75 -3.96 10.25
CA ARG A 281 21.17 -4.42 11.58
C ARG A 281 19.96 -4.84 12.40
N LEU A 282 20.20 -5.54 13.51
CA LEU A 282 19.14 -6.01 14.40
C LEU A 282 18.97 -5.13 15.64
N ALA A 283 17.75 -5.10 16.16
CA ALA A 283 17.41 -4.72 17.51
C ALA A 283 16.80 -5.91 18.27
N PHE A 284 16.77 -5.82 19.59
CA PHE A 284 16.13 -6.82 20.46
C PHE A 284 15.42 -6.14 21.63
N GLY A 285 14.18 -6.58 21.90
CA GLY A 285 13.37 -6.13 23.02
C GLY A 285 11.96 -5.72 22.61
N ALA A 286 11.06 -5.67 23.59
CA ALA A 286 9.70 -5.16 23.42
C ALA A 286 9.67 -3.63 23.46
N ILE A 287 8.73 -3.05 22.72
CA ILE A 287 8.40 -1.62 22.67
C ILE A 287 7.04 -1.46 23.35
N PRO A 288 6.99 -1.19 24.66
CA PRO A 288 5.74 -1.03 25.39
C PRO A 288 5.02 0.25 24.92
N GLY A 289 3.69 0.20 24.73
CA GLY A 289 2.93 1.39 24.33
C GLY A 289 3.38 2.00 23.01
N ALA A 290 3.77 1.15 22.04
CA ALA A 290 4.17 1.59 20.71
C ALA A 290 3.09 2.49 20.08
N THR A 291 3.54 3.53 19.39
CA THR A 291 2.66 4.50 18.74
C THR A 291 2.96 4.56 17.25
N TRP A 292 1.91 4.44 16.43
CA TRP A 292 1.95 4.65 14.99
C TRP A 292 1.45 6.05 14.64
N MET A 293 1.89 6.60 13.51
CA MET A 293 1.33 7.83 12.95
C MET A 293 0.55 7.51 11.68
N GLY A 294 -0.77 7.71 11.71
CA GLY A 294 -1.63 7.57 10.54
C GLY A 294 -1.36 8.65 9.49
N THR A 295 -1.84 8.43 8.26
CA THR A 295 -1.76 9.41 7.16
C THR A 295 -2.53 10.70 7.48
N ASP A 296 -3.57 10.61 8.32
CA ASP A 296 -4.33 11.74 8.86
C ASP A 296 -3.50 12.63 9.82
N GLY A 297 -2.32 12.16 10.24
CA GLY A 297 -1.44 12.84 11.17
C GLY A 297 -1.82 12.65 12.63
N LYS A 298 -2.64 11.65 12.95
CA LYS A 298 -2.97 11.29 14.33
C LYS A 298 -2.12 10.11 14.78
N ALA A 299 -1.65 10.22 16.01
CA ALA A 299 -1.03 9.13 16.72
C ALA A 299 -2.08 8.10 17.12
N ALA A 300 -1.81 6.84 16.84
CA ALA A 300 -2.63 5.72 17.26
C ALA A 300 -1.79 4.72 18.04
N THR A 301 -2.30 4.25 19.17
CA THR A 301 -1.72 3.17 19.97
C THR A 301 -2.31 1.80 19.63
N SER A 302 -3.26 1.80 18.68
CA SER A 302 -3.95 0.64 18.14
C SER A 302 -3.94 0.73 16.63
N ARG A 303 -3.85 -0.41 15.93
CA ARG A 303 -3.94 -0.46 14.47
C ARG A 303 -4.84 -1.60 14.04
N ILE A 304 -5.37 -1.44 12.84
CA ILE A 304 -6.13 -2.49 12.17
C ILE A 304 -5.23 -3.09 11.08
N VAL A 305 -5.14 -4.42 11.03
CA VAL A 305 -4.32 -5.15 10.07
C VAL A 305 -5.24 -5.90 9.11
N SER A 306 -5.01 -5.76 7.80
CA SER A 306 -5.64 -6.64 6.81
C SER A 306 -4.91 -7.99 6.78
N LEU A 307 -5.65 -9.08 6.96
CA LEU A 307 -5.12 -10.43 7.08
C LEU A 307 -5.23 -11.25 5.78
N THR A 308 -5.99 -10.76 4.80
CA THR A 308 -6.28 -11.47 3.55
C THR A 308 -5.89 -10.63 2.34
N ASN A 309 -5.23 -11.22 1.34
CA ASN A 309 -4.84 -10.53 0.11
C ASN A 309 -5.90 -10.56 -1.01
N SER A 310 -5.67 -9.78 -2.07
CA SER A 310 -6.56 -9.68 -3.23
C SER A 310 -6.80 -11.00 -3.97
N ALA A 311 -5.78 -11.83 -4.17
CA ALA A 311 -5.91 -13.18 -4.76
C ALA A 311 -6.84 -14.04 -3.93
N LYS A 312 -6.67 -14.05 -2.61
CA LYS A 312 -7.50 -14.84 -1.72
C LYS A 312 -8.94 -14.36 -1.74
N ILE A 313 -9.19 -13.04 -1.68
CA ILE A 313 -10.53 -12.49 -1.87
C ILE A 313 -11.13 -12.91 -3.21
N ARG A 314 -10.40 -12.74 -4.31
CA ARG A 314 -10.87 -13.16 -5.64
C ARG A 314 -11.20 -14.65 -5.68
N SER A 315 -10.39 -15.51 -5.07
CA SER A 315 -10.65 -16.96 -5.04
C SER A 315 -11.97 -17.31 -4.33
N LEU A 316 -12.42 -16.44 -3.42
CA LEU A 316 -13.66 -16.60 -2.66
C LEU A 316 -14.85 -15.93 -3.36
N THR A 317 -14.63 -14.79 -4.02
CA THR A 317 -15.70 -13.93 -4.55
C THR A 317 -15.83 -13.95 -6.08
N GLY A 318 -14.87 -14.55 -6.78
CA GLY A 318 -14.75 -14.56 -8.24
C GLY A 318 -14.13 -13.28 -8.84
N THR A 319 -13.87 -12.24 -8.05
CA THR A 319 -13.44 -10.92 -8.57
C THR A 319 -12.46 -10.21 -7.64
N TYR A 320 -11.53 -9.43 -8.21
CA TYR A 320 -10.69 -8.52 -7.42
C TYR A 320 -11.46 -7.31 -6.90
N LYS A 321 -12.60 -6.95 -7.52
CA LYS A 321 -13.37 -5.75 -7.18
C LYS A 321 -14.21 -6.01 -5.93
N ALA A 322 -13.60 -5.82 -4.77
CA ALA A 322 -14.23 -5.99 -3.47
C ALA A 322 -13.74 -4.94 -2.47
N LYS A 323 -14.65 -4.48 -1.60
CA LYS A 323 -14.36 -3.53 -0.52
C LYS A 323 -15.04 -3.96 0.76
N LEU A 324 -14.32 -3.90 1.88
CA LEU A 324 -14.84 -4.15 3.22
C LEU A 324 -14.90 -2.83 3.98
N ALA A 325 -16.06 -2.41 4.46
CA ALA A 325 -16.24 -1.26 5.33
C ALA A 325 -16.72 -1.71 6.72
N PHE A 326 -16.27 -1.05 7.78
CA PHE A 326 -16.60 -1.40 9.16
C PHE A 326 -16.36 -0.20 10.09
N ARG A 327 -16.90 -0.25 11.30
CA ARG A 327 -16.63 0.74 12.35
C ARG A 327 -15.39 0.31 13.14
N ASN A 328 -14.45 1.23 13.32
CA ASN A 328 -13.45 1.14 14.38
C ASN A 328 -14.09 1.70 15.67
N ASP A 329 -14.51 0.84 16.60
CA ASP A 329 -15.27 1.30 17.76
C ASP A 329 -14.40 2.02 18.79
N VAL A 330 -13.08 1.82 18.76
CA VAL A 330 -12.14 2.59 19.60
C VAL A 330 -12.21 4.08 19.28
N THR A 331 -12.38 4.43 18.00
CA THR A 331 -12.41 5.83 17.54
C THR A 331 -13.81 6.32 17.19
N GLY A 332 -14.76 5.40 16.93
CA GLY A 332 -16.11 5.69 16.43
C GLY A 332 -16.18 5.93 14.92
N ASN A 333 -15.05 5.83 14.21
CA ASN A 333 -14.92 6.19 12.79
C ASN A 333 -15.27 5.03 11.85
N LEU A 334 -15.51 5.38 10.59
CA LEU A 334 -15.59 4.43 9.48
C LEU A 334 -14.18 4.06 9.02
N ALA A 335 -13.90 2.77 8.94
CA ALA A 335 -12.71 2.22 8.30
C ALA A 335 -13.10 1.35 7.10
N TYR A 336 -12.20 1.23 6.12
CA TYR A 336 -12.38 0.33 5.00
C TYR A 336 -11.07 -0.22 4.43
N ILE A 337 -11.18 -1.37 3.77
CA ILE A 337 -10.12 -2.04 3.01
C ILE A 337 -10.59 -2.19 1.55
N ASP A 338 -9.77 -1.75 0.59
CA ASP A 338 -10.00 -1.95 -0.85
C ASP A 338 -9.09 -3.03 -1.42
N TYR A 339 -9.66 -4.20 -1.70
CA TYR A 339 -8.92 -5.35 -2.22
C TYR A 339 -8.66 -5.25 -3.74
N SER A 340 -9.12 -4.20 -4.41
CA SER A 340 -9.03 -4.09 -5.87
C SER A 340 -7.61 -3.86 -6.39
N SER A 341 -6.71 -3.37 -5.53
CA SER A 341 -5.39 -2.86 -5.91
C SER A 341 -4.20 -3.78 -5.57
N GLY A 342 -4.41 -4.85 -4.82
CA GLY A 342 -3.33 -5.66 -4.24
C GLY A 342 -2.69 -5.08 -2.98
N ILE A 343 -2.90 -3.77 -2.69
CA ILE A 343 -2.32 -3.10 -1.52
C ILE A 343 -3.20 -3.35 -0.30
N LEU A 344 -2.58 -3.88 0.76
CA LEU A 344 -3.24 -4.18 2.03
C LEU A 344 -3.05 -3.04 3.01
N SER A 345 -3.85 -1.99 2.82
CA SER A 345 -3.93 -0.84 3.71
C SER A 345 -5.33 -0.66 4.28
N VAL A 346 -5.43 -0.18 5.51
CA VAL A 346 -6.70 0.19 6.14
C VAL A 346 -6.85 1.70 6.10
N THR A 347 -7.91 2.17 5.44
CA THR A 347 -8.22 3.60 5.42
C THR A 347 -9.29 3.90 6.45
N GLU A 348 -8.96 4.75 7.42
CA GLU A 348 -9.90 5.25 8.41
C GLU A 348 -10.27 6.70 8.10
N ILE A 349 -11.57 6.98 8.02
CA ILE A 349 -12.12 8.31 7.76
C ILE A 349 -12.40 8.97 9.10
N ALA A 350 -11.55 9.93 9.47
CA ALA A 350 -11.72 10.71 10.68
C ALA A 350 -13.06 11.47 10.68
N ASP A 351 -13.87 11.25 11.72
CA ASP A 351 -15.19 11.89 11.83
C ASP A 351 -15.47 12.43 13.25
N SER A 352 -16.51 13.25 13.35
CA SER A 352 -17.15 13.67 14.60
C SER A 352 -18.56 13.07 14.76
N ILE A 353 -19.03 12.33 13.76
CA ILE A 353 -20.33 11.66 13.72
C ILE A 353 -20.13 10.19 14.07
N GLU A 354 -20.93 9.70 15.01
CA GLU A 354 -21.03 8.28 15.31
C GLU A 354 -21.49 7.48 14.09
N ILE A 355 -20.71 6.48 13.69
CA ILE A 355 -20.99 5.65 12.51
C ILE A 355 -21.38 4.24 12.95
N TYR A 356 -22.61 3.83 12.67
CA TYR A 356 -23.13 2.48 12.88
C TYR A 356 -23.76 1.94 11.60
N HIS A 357 -23.73 0.62 11.43
CA HIS A 357 -24.31 -0.09 10.27
C HIS A 357 -23.90 0.52 8.92
N PRO A 358 -22.59 0.63 8.61
CA PRO A 358 -22.17 1.04 7.29
C PRO A 358 -22.66 0.04 6.24
N GLU A 359 -23.16 0.53 5.11
CA GLU A 359 -23.51 -0.29 3.95
C GLU A 359 -23.00 0.35 2.67
N ILE A 360 -22.21 -0.42 1.93
CA ILE A 360 -21.58 0.01 0.68
C ILE A 360 -22.60 -0.03 -0.47
N SER A 361 -22.57 0.98 -1.34
CA SER A 361 -23.47 1.09 -2.49
C SER A 361 -23.23 -0.01 -3.53
N PRO A 362 -24.20 -0.31 -4.42
CA PRO A 362 -24.06 -1.37 -5.41
C PRO A 362 -22.90 -1.20 -6.40
N ASP A 363 -22.41 0.03 -6.59
CA ASP A 363 -21.25 0.36 -7.44
C ASP A 363 -19.92 0.43 -6.67
N GLY A 364 -19.93 0.23 -5.35
CA GLY A 364 -18.72 0.24 -4.51
C GLY A 364 -18.13 1.63 -4.24
N LYS A 365 -18.83 2.71 -4.61
CA LYS A 365 -18.31 4.09 -4.54
C LYS A 365 -18.82 4.90 -3.35
N LEU A 366 -19.95 4.54 -2.78
CA LEU A 366 -20.58 5.26 -1.68
C LEU A 366 -20.77 4.34 -0.48
N VAL A 367 -20.94 4.95 0.69
CA VAL A 367 -21.28 4.26 1.92
C VAL A 367 -22.42 5.01 2.61
N ALA A 368 -23.47 4.29 2.96
CA ALA A 368 -24.56 4.78 3.81
C ALA A 368 -24.33 4.31 5.24
N PHE A 369 -24.63 5.11 6.25
CA PHE A 369 -24.53 4.70 7.65
C PHE A 369 -25.51 5.49 8.51
N CYS A 370 -25.71 5.05 9.76
CA CYS A 370 -26.56 5.73 10.72
C CYS A 370 -25.87 6.00 12.07
N THR A 371 -26.54 6.68 12.99
CA THR A 371 -25.96 7.11 14.28
C THR A 371 -26.44 6.29 15.49
N GLN A 372 -27.19 5.20 15.29
CA GLN A 372 -27.68 4.32 16.35
C GLN A 372 -27.43 2.84 16.01
N ILE A 373 -27.37 2.02 17.07
CA ILE A 373 -27.15 0.57 17.00
C ILE A 373 -28.46 -0.23 17.06
N GLU A 374 -28.44 -1.47 16.56
CA GLU A 374 -29.56 -2.40 16.72
C GLU A 374 -29.86 -2.64 18.21
N GLY A 375 -31.14 -2.73 18.57
CA GLY A 375 -31.61 -2.97 19.94
C GLY A 375 -31.78 -1.71 20.79
N VAL A 376 -31.34 -0.53 20.33
CA VAL A 376 -31.48 0.75 21.04
C VAL A 376 -32.57 1.62 20.40
N SER A 377 -33.61 1.93 21.18
CA SER A 377 -34.68 2.86 20.73
C SER A 377 -34.21 4.32 20.80
N GLY A 378 -34.73 5.14 19.89
CA GLY A 378 -34.43 6.56 19.83
C GLY A 378 -34.21 7.07 18.41
N ALA A 379 -34.04 8.39 18.28
CA ALA A 379 -33.78 9.02 17.01
C ALA A 379 -32.39 8.66 16.46
N SER A 380 -32.33 8.36 15.16
CA SER A 380 -31.11 8.08 14.42
C SER A 380 -31.03 8.98 13.19
N SER A 381 -29.84 9.44 12.83
CA SER A 381 -29.60 10.16 11.58
C SER A 381 -28.95 9.24 10.54
N LEU A 382 -29.36 9.35 9.28
CA LEU A 382 -28.79 8.61 8.15
C LEU A 382 -27.97 9.55 7.26
N TYR A 383 -26.78 9.10 6.89
CA TYR A 383 -25.86 9.82 6.01
C TYR A 383 -25.40 8.95 4.84
N VAL A 384 -24.98 9.59 3.76
CA VAL A 384 -24.25 8.98 2.64
C VAL A 384 -23.03 9.82 2.33
N ARG A 385 -21.90 9.19 2.03
CA ARG A 385 -20.68 9.85 1.55
C ARG A 385 -19.97 9.02 0.48
N THR A 386 -18.98 9.60 -0.18
CA THR A 386 -18.02 8.86 -1.00
C THR A 386 -17.16 7.95 -0.11
N LEU A 387 -16.94 6.71 -0.54
CA LEU A 387 -16.01 5.78 0.11
C LEU A 387 -14.60 5.97 -0.45
N ASP A 388 -13.99 7.10 -0.08
CA ASP A 388 -12.61 7.52 -0.40
C ASP A 388 -11.87 7.88 0.90
N SER A 389 -10.56 8.19 0.80
CA SER A 389 -9.74 8.53 1.98
C SER A 389 -10.16 9.82 2.69
N ASP A 390 -10.79 10.74 1.96
CA ASP A 390 -11.23 12.04 2.51
C ASP A 390 -12.64 11.96 3.13
N GLY A 391 -13.36 10.85 2.90
CA GLY A 391 -14.77 10.73 3.25
C GLY A 391 -15.64 11.81 2.60
N SER A 392 -15.33 12.15 1.34
CA SER A 392 -15.86 13.34 0.67
C SER A 392 -17.39 13.28 0.43
N ASN A 393 -17.99 14.43 0.09
CA ASN A 393 -19.40 14.54 -0.33
C ASN A 393 -20.42 14.00 0.68
N LEU A 394 -20.20 14.24 1.98
CA LEU A 394 -21.14 13.84 3.03
C LEU A 394 -22.49 14.57 2.90
N VAL A 395 -23.59 13.80 2.86
CA VAL A 395 -24.96 14.30 2.80
C VAL A 395 -25.82 13.61 3.85
N LYS A 396 -26.66 14.38 4.55
CA LYS A 396 -27.63 13.89 5.53
C LYS A 396 -29.03 13.77 4.92
N LEU A 397 -29.76 12.72 5.27
CA LEU A 397 -31.19 12.61 4.97
C LEU A 397 -32.01 13.50 5.92
N ASP A 398 -32.86 14.38 5.37
CA ASP A 398 -33.70 15.31 6.13
C ASP A 398 -35.03 14.66 6.56
N VAL A 399 -34.96 13.83 7.60
CA VAL A 399 -36.11 13.19 8.26
C VAL A 399 -35.89 13.15 9.77
N GLU A 400 -36.95 12.94 10.54
CA GLU A 400 -36.89 12.89 12.02
C GLU A 400 -36.00 11.75 12.54
N SER A 401 -36.12 10.56 11.94
CA SER A 401 -35.31 9.41 12.30
C SER A 401 -35.14 8.45 11.11
N ALA A 402 -33.92 7.96 10.94
CA ALA A 402 -33.54 6.94 9.97
C ALA A 402 -32.37 6.10 10.51
N ALA A 403 -32.58 4.79 10.62
CA ALA A 403 -31.61 3.83 11.12
C ALA A 403 -31.43 2.63 10.17
N ILE A 404 -30.27 1.98 10.28
CA ILE A 404 -29.87 0.73 9.62
C ILE A 404 -30.16 0.78 8.10
N PRO A 405 -29.40 1.61 7.35
CA PRO A 405 -29.62 1.78 5.92
C PRO A 405 -29.28 0.53 5.12
N ARG A 406 -30.10 0.19 4.12
CA ARG A 406 -29.89 -0.92 3.18
C ARG A 406 -29.96 -0.44 1.73
N TRP A 407 -28.93 -0.66 0.93
CA TRP A 407 -28.93 -0.31 -0.49
C TRP A 407 -29.71 -1.32 -1.33
N ARG A 408 -30.44 -0.84 -2.33
CA ARG A 408 -31.17 -1.67 -3.30
C ARG A 408 -31.16 -1.02 -4.70
N VAL A 409 -31.20 -1.85 -5.73
CA VAL A 409 -31.46 -1.44 -7.10
C VAL A 409 -32.88 -1.90 -7.47
N LEU A 410 -33.71 -0.98 -7.93
CA LEU A 410 -35.08 -1.28 -8.37
C LEU A 410 -35.10 -1.76 -9.82
N ASP A 411 -36.21 -2.39 -10.25
CA ASP A 411 -36.39 -2.90 -11.62
C ASP A 411 -36.20 -1.84 -12.72
N ASN A 412 -36.44 -0.57 -12.38
CA ASN A 412 -36.24 0.57 -13.29
C ASN A 412 -34.77 1.06 -13.35
N GLY A 413 -33.85 0.39 -12.65
CA GLY A 413 -32.44 0.76 -12.51
C GLY A 413 -32.16 1.81 -11.44
N ASP A 414 -33.16 2.31 -10.73
CA ASP A 414 -32.94 3.31 -9.69
C ASP A 414 -32.31 2.70 -8.43
N THR A 415 -31.26 3.37 -7.94
CA THR A 415 -30.67 3.06 -6.64
C THR A 415 -31.47 3.75 -5.52
N VAL A 416 -31.89 2.98 -4.53
CA VAL A 416 -32.62 3.45 -3.34
C VAL A 416 -31.96 2.95 -2.06
N ILE A 417 -32.22 3.65 -0.96
CA ILE A 417 -31.84 3.27 0.39
C ILE A 417 -33.11 2.99 1.17
N VAL A 418 -33.20 1.81 1.76
CA VAL A 418 -34.25 1.43 2.71
C VAL A 418 -33.76 1.71 4.12
N TYR A 419 -34.61 2.25 4.98
CA TYR A 419 -34.28 2.54 6.37
C TYR A 419 -35.52 2.40 7.27
N VAL A 420 -35.29 2.34 8.58
CA VAL A 420 -36.36 2.25 9.59
C VAL A 420 -36.37 3.47 10.51
N THR A 421 -37.53 3.77 11.11
CA THR A 421 -37.67 4.93 12.01
C THR A 421 -37.13 4.72 13.42
N ASP A 422 -36.95 3.47 13.85
CA ASP A 422 -36.39 3.10 15.17
C ASP A 422 -35.64 1.76 15.04
N ALA A 423 -34.49 1.64 15.70
CA ALA A 423 -33.65 0.43 15.69
C ALA A 423 -33.82 -0.41 16.97
N GLY A 424 -34.80 -0.10 17.81
CA GLY A 424 -34.94 -0.65 19.14
C GLY A 424 -35.58 -2.03 19.22
N ASN A 425 -35.93 -2.40 20.46
CA ASN A 425 -36.45 -3.72 20.78
C ASN A 425 -37.80 -3.99 20.09
N ASN A 426 -37.86 -5.10 19.35
CA ASN A 426 -39.03 -5.47 18.55
C ASN A 426 -40.00 -6.46 19.23
N LYS A 427 -39.84 -6.71 20.54
CA LYS A 427 -40.60 -7.75 21.25
C LYS A 427 -42.08 -7.43 21.44
N ASP A 428 -42.42 -6.17 21.70
CA ASP A 428 -43.80 -5.73 21.88
C ASP A 428 -44.46 -5.44 20.53
N ASP A 429 -45.59 -6.09 20.25
CA ASP A 429 -46.26 -5.98 18.95
C ASP A 429 -46.80 -4.57 18.66
N ALA A 430 -47.29 -3.87 19.68
CA ALA A 430 -47.87 -2.53 19.50
C ALA A 430 -46.77 -1.49 19.31
N ALA A 431 -45.68 -1.57 20.08
CA ALA A 431 -44.50 -0.74 19.91
C ALA A 431 -43.88 -0.97 18.52
N PHE A 432 -43.70 -2.23 18.10
CA PHE A 432 -43.18 -2.55 16.77
C PHE A 432 -44.08 -1.98 15.66
N ALA A 433 -45.39 -2.17 15.74
CA ALA A 433 -46.33 -1.64 14.74
C ALA A 433 -46.39 -0.09 14.70
N SER A 434 -45.94 0.60 15.75
CA SER A 434 -45.84 2.07 15.77
C SER A 434 -44.63 2.62 15.00
N THR A 435 -43.62 1.77 14.76
CA THR A 435 -42.46 2.09 13.92
C THR A 435 -42.79 1.88 12.44
N SER A 436 -41.87 2.22 11.53
CA SER A 436 -42.12 2.03 10.09
C SER A 436 -40.85 1.85 9.28
N THR A 437 -41.03 1.26 8.11
CA THR A 437 -39.99 1.07 7.09
C THR A 437 -40.24 2.00 5.90
N TRP A 438 -39.17 2.62 5.41
CA TRP A 438 -39.19 3.64 4.37
C TRP A 438 -38.14 3.36 3.31
N GLN A 439 -38.31 3.94 2.13
CA GLN A 439 -37.30 3.98 1.08
C GLN A 439 -37.07 5.41 0.59
N VAL A 440 -35.87 5.71 0.12
CA VAL A 440 -35.56 7.00 -0.52
C VAL A 440 -34.59 6.78 -1.69
N LYS A 441 -34.85 7.43 -2.82
CA LYS A 441 -33.93 7.42 -3.97
C LYS A 441 -32.66 8.18 -3.64
N PHE A 442 -31.50 7.68 -4.07
CA PHE A 442 -30.25 8.43 -4.01
C PHE A 442 -29.62 8.50 -5.40
N ALA A 443 -29.45 9.72 -5.92
CA ALA A 443 -28.87 9.93 -7.25
C ALA A 443 -28.18 11.29 -7.31
N ASN A 444 -27.11 11.38 -8.10
CA ASN A 444 -26.33 12.62 -8.29
C ASN A 444 -25.92 13.27 -6.96
N GLY A 445 -25.51 12.46 -5.98
CA GLY A 445 -25.07 12.90 -4.66
C GLY A 445 -26.17 13.49 -3.78
N LYS A 446 -27.46 13.18 -4.02
CA LYS A 446 -28.59 13.76 -3.25
C LYS A 446 -29.66 12.73 -2.94
N PHE A 447 -30.28 12.88 -1.76
CA PHE A 447 -31.52 12.19 -1.41
C PHE A 447 -32.71 12.77 -2.18
N GLY A 448 -33.56 11.88 -2.67
CA GLY A 448 -34.86 12.21 -3.24
C GLY A 448 -35.94 12.35 -2.15
N LYS A 449 -37.20 12.17 -2.55
CA LYS A 449 -38.33 12.20 -1.63
C LYS A 449 -38.49 10.85 -0.91
N PRO A 450 -38.53 10.80 0.44
CA PRO A 450 -38.83 9.57 1.17
C PRO A 450 -40.23 9.05 0.90
N GLU A 451 -40.36 7.73 0.83
CA GLU A 451 -41.60 6.98 0.61
C GLU A 451 -41.77 5.93 1.71
N LYS A 452 -42.89 5.99 2.44
CA LYS A 452 -43.22 4.97 3.43
C LYS A 452 -43.61 3.69 2.73
N LEU A 453 -43.00 2.58 3.11
CA LEU A 453 -43.34 1.26 2.58
C LEU A 453 -44.47 0.61 3.39
N PHE A 454 -44.29 0.52 4.71
CA PHE A 454 -45.27 -0.09 5.63
C PHE A 454 -44.88 0.16 7.10
N ASP A 455 -45.79 -0.20 8.01
CA ASP A 455 -45.56 -0.19 9.47
C ASP A 455 -44.69 -1.37 9.93
N GLY A 456 -43.96 -1.19 11.03
CA GLY A 456 -42.92 -2.09 11.51
C GLY A 456 -41.53 -1.73 10.99
N ALA A 457 -40.52 -1.82 11.86
CA ALA A 457 -39.12 -1.55 11.55
C ALA A 457 -38.43 -2.80 10.98
N TYR A 458 -38.59 -3.02 9.67
CA TYR A 458 -37.97 -4.14 8.97
C TYR A 458 -36.60 -3.77 8.38
N HIS A 459 -35.55 -3.88 9.19
CA HIS A 459 -34.18 -3.48 8.82
C HIS A 459 -33.25 -4.64 8.41
N GLY A 460 -33.70 -5.89 8.54
CA GLY A 460 -32.91 -7.08 8.18
C GLY A 460 -32.87 -7.37 6.68
N GLY A 461 -33.55 -6.58 5.84
CA GLY A 461 -33.46 -6.66 4.39
C GLY A 461 -34.74 -7.13 3.69
N PHE A 462 -34.69 -7.06 2.36
CA PHE A 462 -35.82 -7.28 1.44
C PHE A 462 -35.39 -8.21 0.31
N SER A 463 -36.25 -9.16 -0.07
CA SER A 463 -36.02 -9.96 -1.26
C SER A 463 -36.15 -9.09 -2.51
N ASP A 464 -35.35 -9.36 -3.55
CA ASP A 464 -35.35 -8.58 -4.80
C ASP A 464 -36.75 -8.47 -5.43
N ASP A 465 -37.52 -9.56 -5.42
CA ASP A 465 -38.89 -9.60 -5.94
C ASP A 465 -39.95 -8.99 -5.01
N ASN A 466 -39.54 -8.33 -3.92
CA ASN A 466 -40.41 -7.68 -2.93
C ASN A 466 -41.47 -8.61 -2.29
N THR A 467 -41.19 -9.91 -2.15
CA THR A 467 -42.10 -10.87 -1.51
C THR A 467 -41.80 -11.18 -0.05
N LEU A 468 -40.62 -10.84 0.44
CA LEU A 468 -40.17 -11.08 1.82
C LEU A 468 -39.41 -9.87 2.36
N ALA A 469 -39.71 -9.48 3.60
CA ALA A 469 -38.87 -8.60 4.41
C ALA A 469 -38.70 -9.20 5.80
N VAL A 470 -37.51 -9.08 6.40
CA VAL A 470 -37.17 -9.69 7.69
C VAL A 470 -36.52 -8.69 8.63
N THR A 471 -36.54 -8.97 9.93
CA THR A 471 -35.92 -8.10 10.93
C THR A 471 -35.59 -8.79 12.23
N GLY A 472 -34.64 -8.20 12.95
CA GLY A 472 -34.09 -8.62 14.24
C GLY A 472 -34.39 -7.64 15.36
N ALA A 473 -33.53 -7.58 16.37
CA ALA A 473 -33.70 -6.83 17.63
C ALA A 473 -34.65 -7.46 18.68
N ARG A 474 -34.53 -8.78 18.91
CA ARG A 474 -35.08 -9.64 20.01
C ARG A 474 -35.95 -10.78 19.50
N LEU A 475 -36.77 -10.55 18.48
CA LEU A 475 -37.59 -11.56 17.80
C LEU A 475 -37.22 -11.60 16.32
N LEU A 476 -37.11 -12.78 15.73
CA LEU A 476 -37.01 -12.91 14.27
C LEU A 476 -38.40 -12.69 13.66
N ARG A 477 -38.63 -11.52 13.07
CA ARG A 477 -39.92 -11.17 12.44
C ARG A 477 -39.78 -11.21 10.92
N ALA A 478 -40.84 -11.64 10.25
CA ALA A 478 -40.92 -11.66 8.79
C ALA A 478 -42.27 -11.12 8.30
N ARG A 479 -42.22 -10.36 7.22
CA ARG A 479 -43.35 -9.88 6.45
C ARG A 479 -43.37 -10.60 5.11
N ILE A 480 -44.39 -11.42 4.89
CA ILE A 480 -44.49 -12.30 3.72
C ILE A 480 -45.65 -11.83 2.84
N ALA A 481 -45.37 -11.51 1.59
CA ALA A 481 -46.39 -11.11 0.62
C ALA A 481 -47.40 -12.26 0.37
N LYS A 482 -48.67 -11.92 0.20
CA LYS A 482 -49.68 -12.87 -0.30
C LYS A 482 -49.42 -13.14 -1.79
N THR A 483 -49.85 -14.31 -2.27
CA THR A 483 -49.74 -14.70 -3.67
C THR A 483 -50.21 -13.59 -4.62
N GLY A 484 -49.36 -13.18 -5.56
CA GLY A 484 -49.64 -12.12 -6.54
C GLY A 484 -49.59 -10.69 -5.97
N SER A 485 -48.93 -10.48 -4.83
CA SER A 485 -48.77 -9.17 -4.18
C SER A 485 -47.33 -8.95 -3.74
N THR A 486 -47.04 -7.78 -3.17
CA THR A 486 -45.73 -7.43 -2.61
C THR A 486 -45.84 -7.18 -1.10
N VAL A 487 -44.70 -7.09 -0.40
CA VAL A 487 -44.66 -6.68 1.00
C VAL A 487 -45.17 -5.25 1.22
N LYS A 488 -45.21 -4.42 0.17
CA LYS A 488 -45.77 -3.06 0.21
C LYS A 488 -47.30 -3.05 0.26
N ASP A 489 -47.93 -4.11 -0.25
CA ASP A 489 -49.38 -4.21 -0.41
C ASP A 489 -50.01 -5.17 0.61
N LYS A 490 -50.42 -6.37 0.15
CA LYS A 490 -51.07 -7.38 0.98
C LYS A 490 -50.03 -8.39 1.47
N ALA A 491 -49.63 -8.26 2.73
CA ALA A 491 -48.70 -9.18 3.37
C ALA A 491 -49.22 -9.69 4.71
N ARG A 492 -48.54 -10.71 5.25
CA ARG A 492 -48.73 -11.27 6.59
C ARG A 492 -47.45 -11.06 7.38
N ASP A 493 -47.57 -10.41 8.54
CA ASP A 493 -46.50 -10.36 9.53
C ASP A 493 -46.52 -11.65 10.38
N THR A 494 -45.34 -12.17 10.70
CA THR A 494 -45.17 -13.40 11.47
C THR A 494 -43.88 -13.35 12.28
N VAL A 495 -43.86 -14.10 13.39
CA VAL A 495 -42.64 -14.37 14.16
C VAL A 495 -42.13 -15.76 13.78
N TRP A 496 -40.83 -15.87 13.52
CA TRP A 496 -40.12 -17.11 13.22
C TRP A 496 -39.32 -17.59 14.43
N TYR A 497 -38.57 -18.69 14.27
CA TYR A 497 -37.66 -19.24 15.29
C TYR A 497 -38.32 -19.49 16.67
N GLY A 498 -39.61 -19.86 16.66
CA GLY A 498 -40.36 -20.16 17.88
C GLY A 498 -40.58 -18.98 18.83
N GLY A 499 -40.29 -17.74 18.40
CA GLY A 499 -40.31 -16.56 19.27
C GLY A 499 -39.16 -16.51 20.29
N GLU A 500 -38.13 -17.33 20.10
CA GLU A 500 -36.89 -17.24 20.87
C GLU A 500 -36.05 -16.04 20.41
N GLN A 501 -35.01 -15.72 21.19
CA GLN A 501 -34.21 -14.53 20.95
C GLN A 501 -33.36 -14.65 19.69
N ALA A 502 -33.47 -13.65 18.81
CA ALA A 502 -32.62 -13.51 17.63
C ALA A 502 -32.23 -12.03 17.36
N CYS A 503 -31.03 -11.80 16.86
CA CYS A 503 -30.48 -10.49 16.45
C CYS A 503 -29.51 -10.64 15.25
N ASN A 504 -28.96 -9.52 14.77
CA ASN A 504 -28.06 -9.46 13.61
C ASN A 504 -28.68 -10.14 12.38
N VAL A 505 -29.96 -9.85 12.15
CA VAL A 505 -30.74 -10.47 11.08
C VAL A 505 -30.38 -9.82 9.75
N SER A 506 -30.00 -10.63 8.77
CA SER A 506 -29.66 -10.18 7.42
C SER A 506 -30.24 -11.11 6.36
N LEU A 507 -30.88 -10.55 5.33
CA LEU A 507 -31.50 -11.31 4.25
C LEU A 507 -30.54 -11.42 3.06
N SER A 508 -30.51 -12.60 2.45
CA SER A 508 -29.68 -12.89 1.30
C SER A 508 -29.94 -11.95 0.12
N LYS A 509 -28.85 -11.53 -0.55
CA LYS A 509 -28.85 -10.69 -1.76
C LYS A 509 -28.50 -11.48 -3.05
N ASP A 510 -28.60 -12.82 -3.00
CA ASP A 510 -28.36 -13.76 -4.12
C ASP A 510 -29.65 -14.36 -4.71
N GLY A 511 -30.81 -13.81 -4.37
CA GLY A 511 -32.10 -14.36 -4.78
C GLY A 511 -32.55 -15.64 -4.05
N SER A 512 -31.72 -16.25 -3.18
CA SER A 512 -32.08 -17.47 -2.44
C SER A 512 -33.17 -17.26 -1.37
N LYS A 513 -33.36 -16.00 -0.94
CA LYS A 513 -34.28 -15.58 0.13
C LYS A 513 -34.03 -16.31 1.46
N ARG A 514 -32.77 -16.63 1.75
CA ARG A 514 -32.33 -17.16 3.05
C ARG A 514 -32.10 -16.02 4.02
N THR A 515 -32.44 -16.24 5.29
CA THR A 515 -32.25 -15.27 6.37
C THR A 515 -31.18 -15.76 7.34
N LEU A 516 -30.13 -14.97 7.47
CA LEU A 516 -29.04 -15.13 8.43
C LEU A 516 -29.42 -14.49 9.76
N PHE A 517 -29.05 -15.10 10.90
CA PHE A 517 -29.23 -14.49 12.23
C PHE A 517 -28.38 -15.19 13.31
N LEU A 518 -28.22 -14.51 14.46
CA LEU A 518 -27.61 -15.04 15.68
C LEU A 518 -28.65 -15.32 16.76
N ASP A 519 -28.41 -16.36 17.57
CA ASP A 519 -29.33 -16.81 18.61
C ASP A 519 -28.68 -16.87 20.01
N PHE A 520 -29.52 -16.99 21.04
CA PHE A 520 -29.09 -16.96 22.46
C PHE A 520 -29.04 -18.37 23.08
N ALA A 521 -28.56 -19.36 22.31
CA ALA A 521 -28.47 -20.75 22.74
C ALA A 521 -29.79 -21.33 23.28
N GLY A 522 -30.87 -21.03 22.56
CA GLY A 522 -32.22 -21.41 22.94
C GLY A 522 -32.52 -22.89 22.69
N LYS A 523 -33.74 -23.33 23.08
CA LYS A 523 -34.13 -24.74 22.90
C LYS A 523 -34.28 -25.10 21.43
N THR A 524 -34.74 -24.16 20.62
CA THR A 524 -34.97 -24.36 19.19
C THR A 524 -33.65 -24.62 18.47
N GLY A 525 -32.63 -23.78 18.69
CA GLY A 525 -31.31 -23.93 18.08
C GLY A 525 -30.56 -25.16 18.56
N LYS A 526 -30.49 -25.40 19.88
CA LYS A 526 -29.86 -26.62 20.46
C LYS A 526 -30.47 -27.91 19.91
N LYS A 527 -31.79 -27.93 19.72
CA LYS A 527 -32.48 -29.07 19.09
C LYS A 527 -32.10 -29.24 17.62
N PHE A 528 -31.93 -28.14 16.89
CA PHE A 528 -31.55 -28.18 15.48
C PHE A 528 -30.12 -28.65 15.27
N VAL A 529 -29.17 -28.12 16.05
CA VAL A 529 -27.75 -28.47 15.98
C VAL A 529 -27.51 -29.89 16.53
N GLY A 530 -28.25 -30.29 17.57
CA GLY A 530 -28.11 -31.60 18.22
C GLY A 530 -27.09 -31.63 19.36
N GLU A 531 -26.53 -30.48 19.75
CA GLU A 531 -25.60 -30.32 20.87
C GLU A 531 -25.79 -28.99 21.60
N ASP A 532 -25.20 -28.89 22.80
CA ASP A 532 -25.17 -27.66 23.57
C ASP A 532 -24.08 -26.71 23.04
N TYR A 533 -24.39 -25.42 23.03
CA TYR A 533 -23.49 -24.33 22.67
C TYR A 533 -23.90 -23.05 23.44
N SER A 534 -23.09 -22.00 23.33
CA SER A 534 -23.22 -20.72 24.04
C SER A 534 -23.88 -19.64 23.18
N THR A 535 -24.35 -18.55 23.78
CA THR A 535 -24.92 -17.41 23.04
C THR A 535 -24.01 -16.99 21.89
N HIS A 536 -24.59 -16.83 20.70
CA HIS A 536 -23.91 -16.45 19.45
C HIS A 536 -22.77 -17.39 18.97
N GLU A 537 -22.61 -18.58 19.56
CA GLU A 537 -21.60 -19.56 19.10
C GLU A 537 -21.99 -20.19 17.75
N ARG A 538 -23.21 -19.91 17.26
CA ARG A 538 -23.76 -20.43 16.01
C ARG A 538 -24.35 -19.31 15.15
N LEU A 539 -23.99 -19.34 13.87
CA LEU A 539 -24.60 -18.55 12.81
C LEU A 539 -25.69 -19.38 12.13
N PHE A 540 -26.96 -18.98 12.26
CA PHE A 540 -28.11 -19.74 11.75
C PHE A 540 -28.63 -19.19 10.43
N MET A 541 -29.18 -20.10 9.62
CA MET A 541 -29.88 -19.76 8.38
C MET A 541 -31.29 -20.35 8.38
N ALA A 542 -32.27 -19.53 8.03
CA ALA A 542 -33.64 -19.94 7.75
C ALA A 542 -33.98 -19.77 6.26
N ASP A 543 -34.82 -20.66 5.73
CA ASP A 543 -35.39 -20.50 4.38
C ASP A 543 -36.45 -19.37 4.34
N SER A 544 -37.00 -19.14 3.15
CA SER A 544 -38.03 -18.11 2.92
C SER A 544 -39.35 -18.30 3.70
N ASN A 545 -39.52 -19.45 4.37
CA ASN A 545 -40.67 -19.75 5.23
C ASN A 545 -40.32 -19.73 6.73
N GLY A 546 -39.08 -19.41 7.09
CA GLY A 546 -38.60 -19.37 8.47
C GLY A 546 -38.19 -20.73 9.04
N LYS A 547 -38.01 -21.75 8.19
CA LYS A 547 -37.51 -23.05 8.63
C LYS A 547 -35.98 -23.02 8.66
N LEU A 548 -35.39 -23.44 9.77
CA LEU A 548 -33.95 -23.63 9.88
C LEU A 548 -33.45 -24.63 8.83
N VAL A 549 -32.43 -24.21 8.08
CA VAL A 549 -31.80 -25.03 7.03
C VAL A 549 -30.35 -25.34 7.34
N GLU A 550 -29.64 -24.47 8.07
CA GLU A 550 -28.21 -24.63 8.32
C GLU A 550 -27.75 -23.86 9.55
N SER A 551 -26.60 -24.28 10.12
CA SER A 551 -25.91 -23.59 11.21
C SER A 551 -24.41 -23.78 11.11
N ILE A 552 -23.64 -22.71 11.27
CA ILE A 552 -22.16 -22.74 11.24
C ILE A 552 -21.63 -22.35 12.63
N ALA A 553 -20.64 -23.10 13.14
CA ALA A 553 -20.01 -22.82 14.43
C ALA A 553 -18.97 -21.71 14.32
N ALA A 554 -18.86 -20.87 15.35
CA ALA A 554 -17.76 -19.92 15.46
C ALA A 554 -16.43 -20.66 15.69
N PRO A 555 -15.28 -20.06 15.31
CA PRO A 555 -13.97 -20.59 15.66
C PRO A 555 -13.82 -20.75 17.18
N LYS A 556 -13.04 -21.75 17.59
CA LYS A 556 -12.86 -22.07 19.01
C LYS A 556 -12.35 -20.84 19.78
N GLY A 557 -13.03 -20.51 20.89
CA GLY A 557 -12.70 -19.36 21.75
C GLY A 557 -13.38 -18.05 21.35
N TYR A 558 -14.22 -18.10 20.30
CA TYR A 558 -14.96 -16.95 19.80
C TYR A 558 -16.47 -17.25 19.68
N THR A 559 -17.25 -16.18 19.62
CA THR A 559 -18.65 -16.18 19.18
C THR A 559 -18.80 -15.21 18.01
N PHE A 560 -19.86 -15.33 17.21
CA PHE A 560 -20.14 -14.34 16.17
C PHE A 560 -20.81 -13.09 16.74
N ASP A 561 -20.63 -11.96 16.06
CA ASP A 561 -21.47 -10.78 16.20
C ASP A 561 -21.51 -10.03 14.84
N HIS A 562 -22.42 -9.07 14.71
CA HIS A 562 -22.53 -8.16 13.57
C HIS A 562 -22.54 -8.88 12.21
N SER A 563 -23.20 -10.04 12.14
CA SER A 563 -23.25 -10.85 10.92
C SER A 563 -24.12 -10.21 9.83
N GLU A 564 -23.59 -10.14 8.62
CA GLU A 564 -24.26 -9.58 7.45
C GLU A 564 -24.08 -10.46 6.22
N TRP A 565 -25.11 -10.51 5.38
CA TRP A 565 -24.99 -11.08 4.05
C TRP A 565 -24.15 -10.15 3.16
N ILE A 566 -23.22 -10.69 2.38
CA ILE A 566 -22.38 -9.84 1.52
C ILE A 566 -23.20 -9.27 0.35
N SER A 567 -22.75 -8.18 -0.26
CA SER A 567 -23.39 -7.63 -1.47
C SER A 567 -22.64 -8.09 -2.72
N GLY A 568 -23.35 -8.67 -3.70
CA GLY A 568 -22.82 -8.99 -5.03
C GLY A 568 -22.08 -10.31 -5.22
N GLY A 569 -22.06 -11.19 -4.20
CA GLY A 569 -21.58 -12.59 -4.31
C GLY A 569 -22.63 -13.60 -3.83
N GLU A 570 -22.30 -14.89 -3.90
CA GLU A 570 -23.21 -16.00 -3.56
C GLU A 570 -22.69 -16.81 -2.37
N ASN A 571 -23.57 -17.28 -1.49
CA ASN A 571 -23.22 -18.15 -0.36
C ASN A 571 -22.10 -17.63 0.57
N LEU A 572 -22.02 -16.31 0.76
CA LEU A 572 -21.02 -15.68 1.60
C LEU A 572 -21.68 -14.76 2.62
N ALA A 573 -21.17 -14.78 3.86
CA ALA A 573 -21.53 -13.85 4.92
C ALA A 573 -20.27 -13.25 5.55
N VAL A 574 -20.36 -12.01 6.02
CA VAL A 574 -19.30 -11.36 6.79
C VAL A 574 -19.76 -11.24 8.25
N ALA A 575 -18.85 -11.37 9.21
CA ALA A 575 -19.17 -11.24 10.63
C ALA A 575 -17.96 -10.75 11.42
N THR A 576 -18.19 -10.26 12.64
CA THR A 576 -17.13 -10.04 13.63
C THR A 576 -17.04 -11.23 14.57
N LEU A 577 -15.85 -11.50 15.11
CA LEU A 577 -15.65 -12.49 16.15
C LEU A 577 -15.45 -11.81 17.50
N THR A 578 -16.26 -12.20 18.48
CA THR A 578 -16.15 -11.74 19.86
C THR A 578 -15.38 -12.76 20.68
N ASN A 579 -14.34 -12.33 21.40
CA ASN A 579 -13.55 -13.20 22.26
C ASN A 579 -14.20 -13.39 23.64
N VAL A 580 -13.60 -14.24 24.48
CA VAL A 580 -14.11 -14.54 25.84
C VAL A 580 -14.22 -13.32 26.78
N ASN A 581 -13.53 -12.22 26.46
CA ASN A 581 -13.59 -10.97 27.23
C ASN A 581 -14.62 -9.98 26.68
N GLY A 582 -15.33 -10.32 25.59
CA GLY A 582 -16.32 -9.45 24.96
C GLY A 582 -15.75 -8.48 23.92
N ALA A 583 -14.45 -8.55 23.61
CA ALA A 583 -13.85 -7.68 22.60
C ALA A 583 -14.03 -8.26 21.18
N HIS A 584 -14.03 -7.41 20.15
CA HIS A 584 -14.24 -7.78 18.75
C HIS A 584 -12.96 -7.71 17.91
N PRO A 585 -11.97 -8.59 18.13
CA PRO A 585 -10.66 -8.41 17.54
C PRO A 585 -10.57 -8.75 16.05
N LYS A 586 -11.58 -9.40 15.46
CA LYS A 586 -11.48 -9.94 14.09
C LYS A 586 -12.75 -9.75 13.28
N ILE A 587 -12.59 -9.48 11.99
CA ILE A 587 -13.63 -9.61 10.96
C ILE A 587 -13.34 -10.87 10.14
N VAL A 588 -14.38 -11.66 9.84
CA VAL A 588 -14.27 -12.90 9.07
C VAL A 588 -15.24 -12.96 7.90
N LEU A 589 -14.83 -13.66 6.84
CA LEU A 589 -15.71 -14.14 5.78
C LEU A 589 -16.07 -15.60 6.05
N VAL A 590 -17.36 -15.91 6.02
CA VAL A 590 -17.92 -17.24 6.22
C VAL A 590 -18.47 -17.75 4.90
N ASN A 591 -17.93 -18.86 4.40
CA ASN A 591 -18.46 -19.56 3.25
C ASN A 591 -19.59 -20.49 3.69
N LEU A 592 -20.81 -20.16 3.26
CA LEU A 592 -22.01 -20.87 3.65
C LEU A 592 -22.15 -22.22 2.91
N SER A 593 -21.34 -22.49 1.88
CA SER A 593 -21.40 -23.74 1.13
C SER A 593 -20.57 -24.87 1.76
N ASP A 594 -19.46 -24.52 2.41
CA ASP A 594 -18.50 -25.48 2.98
C ASP A 594 -18.13 -25.21 4.45
N SER A 595 -18.74 -24.19 5.07
CA SER A 595 -18.49 -23.74 6.44
C SER A 595 -17.07 -23.25 6.72
N SER A 596 -16.25 -22.98 5.69
CA SER A 596 -14.92 -22.40 5.88
C SER A 596 -15.01 -20.93 6.34
N ILE A 597 -14.04 -20.54 7.18
CA ILE A 597 -13.95 -19.19 7.76
C ILE A 597 -12.57 -18.63 7.43
N VAL A 598 -12.53 -17.43 6.86
CA VAL A 598 -11.32 -16.71 6.49
C VAL A 598 -11.26 -15.40 7.27
N GLU A 599 -10.14 -15.15 7.94
CA GLU A 599 -9.92 -13.90 8.70
C GLU A 599 -9.55 -12.76 7.76
N LEU A 600 -10.36 -11.71 7.72
CA LEU A 600 -10.20 -10.57 6.81
C LEU A 600 -9.37 -9.45 7.42
N ALA A 601 -9.64 -9.13 8.69
CA ALA A 601 -8.97 -8.06 9.40
C ALA A 601 -8.88 -8.36 10.90
N GLU A 602 -7.85 -7.79 11.54
CA GLU A 602 -7.62 -7.82 12.99
C GLU A 602 -7.45 -6.41 13.56
N GLY A 603 -7.92 -6.16 14.78
CA GLY A 603 -7.79 -4.90 15.51
C GLY A 603 -8.29 -5.05 16.95
N ASP A 604 -8.52 -3.94 17.66
CA ASP A 604 -8.99 -4.00 19.06
C ASP A 604 -10.51 -4.17 19.18
N GLU A 605 -11.28 -3.33 18.48
CA GLU A 605 -12.74 -3.36 18.46
C GLU A 605 -13.29 -3.06 17.06
N LEU A 606 -13.59 -4.12 16.30
CA LEU A 606 -14.10 -4.04 14.93
C LEU A 606 -15.60 -4.34 14.90
N TRP A 607 -16.43 -3.41 14.46
CA TRP A 607 -17.90 -3.50 14.55
C TRP A 607 -18.58 -3.31 13.19
N HIS A 608 -19.77 -3.91 13.01
CA HIS A 608 -20.66 -3.71 11.85
C HIS A 608 -19.98 -3.81 10.46
N PRO A 609 -19.41 -4.97 10.10
CA PRO A 609 -18.76 -5.13 8.80
C PRO A 609 -19.76 -5.18 7.65
N SER A 610 -19.37 -4.63 6.51
CA SER A 610 -20.10 -4.66 5.24
C SER A 610 -19.14 -4.96 4.11
N LEU A 611 -19.28 -6.14 3.50
CA LEU A 611 -18.48 -6.55 2.35
C LEU A 611 -19.28 -6.36 1.05
N TRP A 612 -18.75 -5.55 0.17
CA TRP A 612 -19.23 -5.40 -1.20
C TRP A 612 -18.29 -6.09 -2.19
N VAL A 613 -18.90 -6.74 -3.16
CA VAL A 613 -18.25 -7.43 -4.28
C VAL A 613 -18.96 -6.96 -5.56
N LYS A 614 -18.21 -6.62 -6.60
CA LYS A 614 -18.79 -6.28 -7.90
C LYS A 614 -19.40 -7.53 -8.54
N THR A 615 -20.70 -7.53 -8.75
CA THR A 615 -21.38 -8.58 -9.53
C THR A 615 -20.79 -8.63 -10.94
N GLN A 616 -20.27 -9.79 -11.34
CA GLN A 616 -19.69 -9.98 -12.67
C GLN A 616 -20.78 -10.21 -13.73
N ALA A 617 -20.64 -9.59 -14.90
CA ALA A 617 -21.34 -10.05 -16.09
C ALA A 617 -20.68 -11.35 -16.57
N SER A 618 -21.45 -12.39 -16.87
CA SER A 618 -20.89 -13.64 -17.37
C SER A 618 -20.33 -13.45 -18.79
N PHE A 619 -19.00 -13.52 -18.95
CA PHE A 619 -18.33 -13.62 -20.26
C PHE A 619 -18.42 -15.07 -20.76
N ASN A 620 -19.61 -15.51 -21.17
CA ASN A 620 -19.81 -16.88 -21.65
C ASN A 620 -19.73 -16.95 -23.19
N GLY A 621 -18.80 -17.74 -23.73
CA GLY A 621 -18.70 -18.09 -25.15
C GLY A 621 -17.40 -18.82 -25.53
N GLU A 622 -17.38 -19.57 -26.65
CA GLU A 622 -16.20 -20.32 -27.14
C GLU A 622 -15.02 -19.43 -27.59
N ASN A 623 -15.21 -18.11 -27.66
CA ASN A 623 -14.18 -17.09 -27.96
C ASN A 623 -14.06 -16.03 -26.83
N ALA A 624 -14.43 -16.37 -25.59
CA ALA A 624 -14.35 -15.42 -24.48
C ALA A 624 -12.91 -15.27 -23.96
N LEU A 625 -12.55 -14.06 -23.53
CA LEU A 625 -11.29 -13.79 -22.84
C LEU A 625 -11.27 -14.53 -21.50
N ASP A 626 -10.15 -15.19 -21.18
CA ASP A 626 -9.90 -15.72 -19.85
C ASP A 626 -9.51 -14.58 -18.90
N LEU A 627 -10.45 -14.14 -18.06
CA LEU A 627 -10.22 -13.04 -17.12
C LEU A 627 -9.23 -13.37 -15.99
N ASP A 628 -8.77 -14.62 -15.88
CA ASP A 628 -7.68 -14.99 -14.98
C ASP A 628 -6.33 -14.47 -15.49
N SER A 629 -6.18 -14.33 -16.80
CA SER A 629 -4.91 -14.00 -17.43
C SER A 629 -4.99 -12.79 -18.38
N ALA A 630 -6.08 -12.63 -19.13
CA ALA A 630 -6.28 -11.52 -20.05
C ALA A 630 -6.18 -10.17 -19.32
N CYS A 631 -5.35 -9.28 -19.83
CA CYS A 631 -5.09 -7.95 -19.27
C CYS A 631 -4.60 -7.94 -17.80
N ALA A 632 -4.17 -9.08 -17.24
CA ALA A 632 -3.60 -9.19 -15.90
C ALA A 632 -2.14 -8.73 -15.89
N TYR A 633 -1.92 -7.41 -16.01
CA TYR A 633 -0.58 -6.81 -16.12
C TYR A 633 0.13 -6.53 -14.79
N ILE A 634 -0.45 -6.97 -13.66
CA ILE A 634 0.14 -6.91 -12.31
C ILE A 634 -0.32 -8.11 -11.48
N THR A 635 0.39 -8.32 -10.37
CA THR A 635 0.04 -9.28 -9.30
C THR A 635 0.15 -8.58 -7.94
N GLU A 636 -0.21 -9.25 -6.84
CA GLU A 636 -0.06 -8.70 -5.48
C GLU A 636 1.38 -8.33 -5.14
N THR A 637 2.36 -8.96 -5.81
CA THR A 637 3.77 -8.86 -5.48
C THR A 637 4.56 -8.01 -6.47
N THR A 638 3.90 -7.45 -7.51
CA THR A 638 4.61 -6.62 -8.48
C THR A 638 5.06 -5.29 -7.88
N GLY A 639 6.29 -4.88 -8.19
CA GLY A 639 6.84 -3.58 -7.82
C GLY A 639 6.22 -2.42 -8.61
N VAL A 640 6.73 -1.21 -8.36
CA VAL A 640 6.17 0.04 -8.91
C VAL A 640 6.16 0.10 -10.44
N ALA A 641 7.17 -0.45 -11.13
CA ALA A 641 7.28 -0.37 -12.59
C ALA A 641 6.12 -1.11 -13.31
N PRO A 642 5.81 -2.38 -13.00
CA PRO A 642 4.60 -3.03 -13.50
C PRO A 642 3.30 -2.31 -13.14
N ARG A 643 3.20 -1.72 -11.95
CA ARG A 643 2.01 -0.95 -11.52
C ARG A 643 1.81 0.32 -12.34
N ILE A 644 2.88 1.08 -12.61
CA ILE A 644 2.83 2.19 -13.58
C ILE A 644 2.38 1.67 -14.94
N MET A 645 2.95 0.55 -15.39
CA MET A 645 2.63 0.00 -16.69
C MET A 645 1.20 -0.54 -16.79
N LYS A 646 0.59 -1.02 -15.70
CA LYS A 646 -0.84 -1.37 -15.67
C LYS A 646 -1.70 -0.17 -16.06
N VAL A 647 -1.41 1.01 -15.51
CA VAL A 647 -2.09 2.25 -15.89
C VAL A 647 -1.90 2.55 -17.38
N LYS A 648 -0.68 2.35 -17.89
CA LYS A 648 -0.38 2.60 -19.31
C LYS A 648 -1.09 1.62 -20.23
N MET A 649 -1.18 0.34 -19.85
CA MET A 649 -1.89 -0.68 -20.59
C MET A 649 -3.41 -0.45 -20.58
N ASP A 650 -3.96 0.09 -19.48
CA ASP A 650 -5.37 0.53 -19.46
C ASP A 650 -5.64 1.62 -20.50
N TYR A 651 -4.79 2.65 -20.56
CA TYR A 651 -4.90 3.70 -21.57
C TYR A 651 -4.62 3.21 -22.98
N PHE A 652 -3.68 2.28 -23.15
CA PHE A 652 -3.46 1.62 -24.43
C PHE A 652 -4.77 0.98 -24.92
N TRP A 653 -5.39 0.12 -24.11
CA TRP A 653 -6.62 -0.56 -24.51
C TRP A 653 -7.79 0.42 -24.72
N GLN A 654 -7.88 1.45 -23.89
CA GLN A 654 -8.91 2.49 -24.00
C GLN A 654 -8.78 3.33 -25.27
N TYR A 655 -7.55 3.68 -25.68
CA TYR A 655 -7.32 4.70 -26.71
C TYR A 655 -6.65 4.20 -28.00
N ARG A 656 -6.31 2.91 -28.13
CA ARG A 656 -5.57 2.35 -29.29
C ARG A 656 -6.14 2.74 -30.66
N ASP A 657 -7.48 2.79 -30.78
CA ASP A 657 -8.19 3.06 -32.03
C ASP A 657 -8.21 4.56 -32.41
N THR A 658 -7.74 5.42 -31.51
CA THR A 658 -7.70 6.88 -31.67
C THR A 658 -6.30 7.48 -31.62
N THR A 659 -5.34 6.80 -31.01
CA THR A 659 -3.98 7.29 -30.82
C THR A 659 -3.25 7.49 -32.15
N GLU A 660 -2.70 8.69 -32.33
CA GLU A 660 -1.87 9.08 -33.48
C GLU A 660 -0.39 9.23 -33.09
N LEU A 661 -0.10 9.47 -31.81
CA LEU A 661 1.25 9.60 -31.26
C LEU A 661 1.38 8.83 -29.95
N VAL A 662 2.43 8.01 -29.84
CA VAL A 662 2.82 7.40 -28.58
C VAL A 662 4.13 8.00 -28.10
N VAL A 663 4.12 8.42 -26.84
CA VAL A 663 5.33 8.77 -26.09
C VAL A 663 5.74 7.54 -25.26
N ILE A 664 7.00 7.12 -25.32
CA ILE A 664 7.49 5.92 -24.64
C ILE A 664 8.97 6.04 -24.27
N GLY A 665 9.37 5.66 -23.05
CA GLY A 665 10.74 5.82 -22.60
C GLY A 665 10.87 5.81 -21.08
N SER A 666 11.97 6.35 -20.58
CA SER A 666 12.33 6.35 -19.15
C SER A 666 11.47 7.28 -18.29
N SER A 667 11.83 7.39 -17.01
CA SER A 667 11.31 8.40 -16.08
C SER A 667 11.33 9.83 -16.63
N ARG A 668 12.33 10.20 -17.45
CA ARG A 668 12.42 11.55 -18.02
C ARG A 668 11.29 11.83 -19.00
N THR A 669 10.93 10.82 -19.79
CA THR A 669 9.79 10.91 -20.71
C THR A 669 8.46 10.75 -19.98
N PHE A 670 8.44 9.92 -18.94
CA PHE A 670 7.27 9.74 -18.07
C PHE A 670 6.87 11.04 -17.36
N ALA A 671 7.83 11.82 -16.85
CA ALA A 671 7.58 13.12 -16.20
C ALA A 671 7.55 14.29 -17.19
N GLY A 672 8.30 14.21 -18.29
CA GLY A 672 8.66 15.38 -19.10
C GLY A 672 7.76 15.65 -20.32
N ILE A 673 6.82 14.78 -20.67
CA ILE A 673 5.91 15.01 -21.81
C ILE A 673 4.45 14.79 -21.41
N ASP A 674 3.65 15.84 -21.53
CA ASP A 674 2.21 15.87 -21.27
C ASP A 674 1.41 15.65 -22.58
N PRO A 675 0.74 14.49 -22.76
CA PRO A 675 -0.03 14.22 -23.97
C PRO A 675 -1.19 15.18 -24.24
N GLU A 676 -1.80 15.80 -23.23
CA GLU A 676 -2.86 16.79 -23.44
C GLU A 676 -2.36 18.10 -24.03
N MET A 677 -1.08 18.41 -23.87
CA MET A 677 -0.46 19.62 -24.41
C MET A 677 0.01 19.49 -25.84
N ILE A 678 0.06 18.28 -26.39
CA ILE A 678 0.25 18.03 -27.83
C ILE A 678 -1.05 18.39 -28.55
N LYS A 679 -1.11 19.59 -29.13
CA LYS A 679 -2.32 20.08 -29.84
C LYS A 679 -2.36 19.65 -31.30
N SER A 680 -1.24 19.17 -31.84
CA SER A 680 -1.20 18.69 -33.21
C SER A 680 -2.07 17.43 -33.39
N MET A 681 -2.02 16.45 -32.49
CA MET A 681 -2.68 15.13 -32.63
C MET A 681 -3.11 14.53 -31.30
N PHE A 682 -3.91 13.46 -31.35
CA PHE A 682 -4.22 12.67 -30.16
C PHE A 682 -3.01 11.83 -29.73
N ALA A 683 -2.50 12.09 -28.53
CA ALA A 683 -1.34 11.42 -27.95
C ALA A 683 -1.67 10.70 -26.64
N ILE A 684 -0.89 9.66 -26.33
CA ILE A 684 -0.81 9.03 -25.00
C ILE A 684 0.66 8.84 -24.60
N ASN A 685 0.93 8.77 -23.30
CA ASN A 685 2.28 8.49 -22.77
C ASN A 685 2.31 7.13 -22.07
N MET A 686 3.08 6.20 -22.64
CA MET A 686 3.29 4.82 -22.19
C MET A 686 4.65 4.62 -21.48
N SER A 687 5.33 5.70 -21.09
CA SER A 687 6.64 5.67 -20.41
C SER A 687 6.53 5.28 -18.93
N TYR A 688 7.58 4.70 -18.36
CA TYR A 688 7.67 4.39 -16.92
C TYR A 688 9.08 4.63 -16.36
N SER A 689 9.22 4.66 -15.02
CA SER A 689 10.35 5.27 -14.30
C SER A 689 11.75 4.69 -14.54
N ALA A 690 11.88 3.50 -15.12
CA ALA A 690 13.18 2.87 -15.34
C ALA A 690 13.28 2.12 -16.66
N GLN A 691 12.42 2.47 -17.62
CA GLN A 691 12.36 1.82 -18.91
C GLN A 691 13.70 1.86 -19.66
N ASP A 692 14.13 0.70 -20.14
CA ASP A 692 15.30 0.50 -21.00
C ASP A 692 14.90 0.37 -22.49
N MET A 693 15.88 0.34 -23.40
CA MET A 693 15.60 0.26 -24.84
C MET A 693 15.06 -1.11 -25.27
N GLY A 694 15.39 -2.19 -24.56
CA GLY A 694 14.83 -3.53 -24.80
C GLY A 694 13.33 -3.56 -24.51
N SER A 695 12.93 -3.05 -23.35
CA SER A 695 11.53 -2.82 -22.97
C SER A 695 10.79 -1.93 -23.98
N THR A 696 11.45 -0.85 -24.43
CA THR A 696 10.91 0.07 -25.44
C THR A 696 10.61 -0.66 -26.75
N LEU A 697 11.58 -1.43 -27.25
CA LEU A 697 11.40 -2.24 -28.45
C LEU A 697 10.28 -3.27 -28.27
N PHE A 698 10.19 -3.93 -27.11
CA PHE A 698 9.15 -4.92 -26.82
C PHE A 698 7.74 -4.33 -27.03
N TYR A 699 7.42 -3.20 -26.39
CA TYR A 699 6.10 -2.58 -26.53
C TYR A 699 5.86 -2.04 -27.94
N ILE A 700 6.88 -1.46 -28.58
CA ILE A 700 6.79 -0.96 -29.95
C ILE A 700 6.42 -2.09 -30.92
N LYS A 701 7.12 -3.22 -30.81
CA LYS A 701 7.01 -4.37 -31.70
C LYS A 701 5.72 -5.16 -31.49
N ASN A 702 5.32 -5.38 -30.24
CA ASN A 702 4.23 -6.30 -29.92
C ASN A 702 2.88 -5.61 -29.75
N TYR A 703 2.85 -4.33 -29.38
CA TYR A 703 1.60 -3.63 -29.05
C TYR A 703 1.39 -2.38 -29.92
N ILE A 704 2.33 -1.44 -29.91
CA ILE A 704 2.12 -0.09 -30.47
C ILE A 704 2.00 -0.12 -32.00
N LEU A 705 3.01 -0.63 -32.71
CA LEU A 705 2.97 -0.69 -34.18
C LEU A 705 1.84 -1.59 -34.73
N PRO A 706 1.64 -2.83 -34.24
CA PRO A 706 0.64 -3.71 -34.83
C PRO A 706 -0.80 -3.38 -34.47
N LEU A 707 -1.08 -2.79 -33.29
CA LEU A 707 -2.45 -2.67 -32.76
C LEU A 707 -3.00 -1.24 -32.75
N MET A 708 -2.21 -0.22 -33.16
CA MET A 708 -2.68 1.17 -33.26
C MET A 708 -2.85 1.62 -34.73
N PRO A 709 -4.04 1.48 -35.31
CA PRO A 709 -4.25 1.69 -36.75
C PRO A 709 -4.10 3.15 -37.23
N LYS A 710 -4.06 4.12 -36.31
CA LYS A 710 -3.92 5.56 -36.63
C LYS A 710 -2.56 6.15 -36.27
N LEU A 711 -1.62 5.32 -35.80
CA LEU A 711 -0.32 5.76 -35.34
C LEU A 711 0.48 6.43 -36.47
N LYS A 712 1.08 7.57 -36.17
CA LYS A 712 1.92 8.36 -37.09
C LYS A 712 3.30 8.64 -36.52
N PHE A 713 3.39 8.82 -35.21
CA PHE A 713 4.63 9.18 -34.52
C PHE A 713 4.87 8.32 -33.28
N ILE A 714 6.13 7.97 -33.07
CA ILE A 714 6.65 7.48 -31.79
C ILE A 714 7.68 8.49 -31.29
N VAL A 715 7.55 8.91 -30.03
CA VAL A 715 8.52 9.77 -29.36
C VAL A 715 9.20 8.95 -28.28
N LEU A 716 10.53 8.85 -28.32
CA LEU A 716 11.30 8.05 -27.35
C LEU A 716 12.47 8.80 -26.72
N ALA A 717 12.79 8.46 -25.47
CA ALA A 717 13.97 8.95 -24.78
C ALA A 717 15.24 8.33 -25.36
N LEU A 718 16.29 9.13 -25.55
CA LEU A 718 17.61 8.62 -25.91
C LEU A 718 18.48 8.34 -24.69
N ASP A 719 18.42 9.13 -23.62
CA ASP A 719 19.09 8.86 -22.32
C ASP A 719 20.47 8.19 -22.41
N TYR A 720 21.42 8.83 -23.10
CA TYR A 720 22.76 8.25 -23.32
C TYR A 720 23.45 7.80 -22.03
N ASP A 721 23.21 8.49 -20.93
CA ASP A 721 23.75 8.15 -19.62
C ASP A 721 23.19 6.86 -19.02
N ARG A 722 22.13 6.29 -19.58
CA ARG A 722 21.53 5.02 -19.15
C ARG A 722 21.81 3.84 -20.07
N TRP A 723 22.60 4.00 -21.13
CA TRP A 723 22.90 2.92 -22.08
C TRP A 723 23.85 1.83 -21.53
N TYR A 724 24.16 1.83 -20.24
CA TYR A 724 24.78 0.67 -19.58
C TYR A 724 23.75 -0.43 -19.25
N VAL A 725 22.46 -0.08 -19.15
CA VAL A 725 21.36 -1.01 -18.85
C VAL A 725 20.96 -1.77 -20.11
N LYS A 726 20.74 -3.10 -20.01
CA LYS A 726 20.23 -3.92 -21.13
C LYS A 726 18.77 -4.29 -20.86
N ASP A 727 18.42 -5.58 -20.85
CA ASP A 727 17.07 -6.11 -20.65
C ASP A 727 16.87 -6.75 -19.27
N GLU A 728 17.82 -6.59 -18.34
CA GLU A 728 17.72 -7.19 -17.01
C GLU A 728 16.44 -6.72 -16.29
N ASN A 729 16.12 -5.43 -16.38
CA ASN A 729 14.91 -4.83 -15.82
C ASN A 729 13.62 -5.41 -16.40
N TRP A 730 13.59 -5.66 -17.73
CA TRP A 730 12.43 -6.28 -18.37
C TRP A 730 12.18 -7.69 -17.82
N ASN A 731 13.25 -8.48 -17.80
CA ASN A 731 13.22 -9.86 -17.37
C ASN A 731 12.84 -10.00 -15.88
N GLU A 732 13.31 -9.06 -15.06
CA GLU A 732 12.98 -9.00 -13.63
C GLU A 732 11.51 -8.60 -13.40
N TRP A 733 11.04 -7.55 -14.07
CA TRP A 733 9.76 -6.91 -13.70
C TRP A 733 8.55 -7.44 -14.47
N PHE A 734 8.70 -7.83 -15.74
CA PHE A 734 7.57 -8.09 -16.63
C PHE A 734 7.46 -9.52 -17.13
N ALA A 735 8.57 -10.27 -17.22
CA ALA A 735 8.58 -11.59 -17.87
C ALA A 735 7.65 -12.62 -17.22
N ASN A 736 7.35 -12.49 -15.92
CA ASN A 736 6.51 -13.43 -15.18
C ASN A 736 5.07 -12.93 -14.95
N ILE A 737 4.67 -11.84 -15.62
CA ILE A 737 3.33 -11.28 -15.47
C ILE A 737 2.35 -12.05 -16.38
N PRO A 738 1.26 -12.61 -15.84
CA PRO A 738 0.35 -13.48 -16.58
C PRO A 738 -0.22 -12.86 -17.86
N GLY A 739 -0.54 -11.56 -17.83
CA GLY A 739 -1.11 -10.85 -18.99
C GLY A 739 -0.21 -10.83 -20.22
N TYR A 740 1.10 -10.63 -20.05
CA TYR A 740 2.01 -10.63 -21.19
C TYR A 740 2.22 -12.02 -21.79
N GLU A 741 2.24 -13.07 -20.95
CA GLU A 741 2.31 -14.45 -21.44
C GLU A 741 1.01 -14.87 -22.13
N TYR A 742 -0.13 -14.44 -21.61
CA TYR A 742 -1.43 -14.67 -22.24
C TYR A 742 -1.50 -14.00 -23.62
N ASP A 743 -1.11 -12.72 -23.71
CA ASP A 743 -1.07 -11.98 -24.97
C ASP A 743 -0.13 -12.68 -25.98
N LYS A 744 1.05 -13.10 -25.54
CA LYS A 744 2.01 -13.86 -26.36
C LYS A 744 1.43 -15.16 -26.90
N ASN A 745 0.71 -15.92 -26.08
CA ASN A 745 0.03 -17.16 -26.50
C ASN A 745 -1.10 -16.92 -27.52
N HIS A 746 -1.56 -15.68 -27.64
CA HIS A 746 -2.52 -15.23 -28.66
C HIS A 746 -1.84 -14.40 -29.77
N GLY A 747 -0.52 -14.55 -29.95
CA GLY A 747 0.24 -13.86 -31.00
C GLY A 747 0.23 -12.34 -30.86
N TYR A 748 0.13 -11.83 -29.62
CA TYR A 748 -0.07 -10.42 -29.30
C TYR A 748 -1.23 -9.80 -30.07
N TRP A 749 -2.27 -10.59 -30.36
CA TRP A 749 -3.50 -10.12 -31.00
C TRP A 749 -3.33 -9.59 -32.43
N GLN A 750 -2.22 -9.93 -33.10
CA GLN A 750 -1.95 -9.45 -34.46
C GLN A 750 -2.93 -10.01 -35.52
N ASP A 751 -3.58 -11.13 -35.22
CA ASP A 751 -4.62 -11.74 -36.06
C ASP A 751 -6.05 -11.23 -35.74
N GLY A 752 -6.19 -10.31 -34.77
CA GLY A 752 -7.45 -9.71 -34.35
C GLY A 752 -7.80 -9.96 -32.87
N LEU A 753 -8.64 -9.08 -32.31
CA LEU A 753 -9.12 -9.19 -30.93
C LEU A 753 -10.30 -10.17 -30.82
N ILE A 754 -10.32 -10.96 -29.76
CA ILE A 754 -11.40 -11.94 -29.47
C ILE A 754 -12.42 -11.43 -28.44
N GLY A 755 -12.31 -10.18 -28.01
CA GLY A 755 -13.23 -9.56 -27.04
C GLY A 755 -12.92 -8.08 -26.80
N ASP A 756 -13.63 -7.48 -25.85
CA ASP A 756 -13.35 -6.11 -25.40
C ASP A 756 -12.19 -6.13 -24.38
N MET A 757 -10.98 -5.85 -24.87
CA MET A 757 -9.77 -5.83 -24.04
C MET A 757 -9.80 -4.73 -22.98
N TYR A 758 -10.48 -3.60 -23.27
CA TYR A 758 -10.61 -2.54 -22.29
C TYR A 758 -11.50 -2.99 -21.14
N GLU A 759 -12.66 -3.59 -21.44
CA GLU A 759 -13.53 -4.19 -20.43
C GLU A 759 -12.78 -5.24 -19.60
N ALA A 760 -12.07 -6.18 -20.24
CA ALA A 760 -11.26 -7.18 -19.54
C ALA A 760 -10.19 -6.54 -18.63
N SER A 761 -9.54 -5.47 -19.08
CA SER A 761 -8.55 -4.73 -18.28
C SER A 761 -9.15 -4.04 -17.05
N GLN A 762 -10.44 -3.67 -17.10
CA GLN A 762 -11.18 -3.16 -15.95
C GLN A 762 -11.60 -4.27 -14.97
N HIS A 763 -11.67 -5.52 -15.42
CA HIS A 763 -11.95 -6.70 -14.58
C HIS A 763 -10.70 -7.26 -13.90
N ALA A 764 -9.54 -7.15 -14.55
CA ALA A 764 -8.26 -7.50 -13.97
C ALA A 764 -7.96 -6.69 -12.70
N MET A 765 -6.99 -7.18 -11.91
CA MET A 765 -6.45 -6.44 -10.77
C MET A 765 -6.01 -5.05 -11.23
N GLY A 766 -6.45 -4.00 -10.53
CA GLY A 766 -6.12 -2.62 -10.86
C GLY A 766 -5.04 -2.06 -9.93
N VAL A 767 -4.72 -0.78 -10.12
CA VAL A 767 -4.01 0.01 -9.10
C VAL A 767 -5.04 0.83 -8.30
N ASN A 768 -4.63 1.45 -7.19
CA ASN A 768 -5.55 2.32 -6.44
C ASN A 768 -5.79 3.65 -7.17
N ASP A 769 -6.80 4.42 -6.76
CA ASP A 769 -7.17 5.68 -7.41
C ASP A 769 -6.03 6.72 -7.39
N TYR A 770 -5.23 6.75 -6.33
CA TYR A 770 -4.05 7.61 -6.22
C TYR A 770 -3.01 7.28 -7.30
N GLU A 771 -2.72 6.00 -7.54
CA GLU A 771 -1.78 5.57 -8.58
C GLU A 771 -2.30 5.90 -9.98
N TYR A 772 -3.60 5.77 -10.24
CA TYR A 772 -4.20 6.23 -11.49
C TYR A 772 -4.05 7.75 -11.67
N GLU A 773 -4.21 8.54 -10.61
CA GLU A 773 -3.98 9.98 -10.67
C GLU A 773 -2.50 10.31 -10.88
N ALA A 774 -1.61 9.69 -10.09
CA ALA A 774 -0.18 9.97 -10.08
C ALA A 774 0.52 9.55 -11.38
N PHE A 775 0.14 8.40 -11.95
CA PHE A 775 0.80 7.81 -13.11
C PHE A 775 -0.02 7.96 -14.41
N GLY A 776 -1.28 8.36 -14.30
CA GLY A 776 -2.21 8.48 -15.43
C GLY A 776 -2.58 9.91 -15.81
N TYR A 777 -2.08 10.94 -15.11
CA TYR A 777 -2.43 12.33 -15.36
C TYR A 777 -2.32 12.69 -16.86
N HIS A 778 -3.32 13.43 -17.38
CA HIS A 778 -3.40 13.85 -18.78
C HIS A 778 -3.05 12.75 -19.82
N ARG A 779 -3.56 11.54 -19.64
CA ARG A 779 -3.31 10.36 -20.50
C ARG A 779 -1.89 9.82 -20.41
N GLY A 780 -1.27 9.90 -19.23
CA GLY A 780 -0.09 9.12 -18.86
C GLY A 780 1.18 9.89 -18.53
N VAL A 781 1.13 11.19 -18.25
CA VAL A 781 2.28 11.91 -17.67
C VAL A 781 2.29 11.75 -16.14
N MET A 782 3.47 11.73 -15.54
CA MET A 782 3.61 11.77 -14.08
C MET A 782 3.46 13.20 -13.56
N LYS A 783 2.67 13.40 -12.50
CA LYS A 783 2.60 14.70 -11.82
C LYS A 783 3.76 14.83 -10.83
N SER A 784 4.61 15.83 -11.02
CA SER A 784 5.76 16.09 -10.16
C SER A 784 5.80 17.54 -9.67
N PRO A 785 6.10 17.79 -8.38
CA PRO A 785 6.28 19.15 -7.86
C PRO A 785 7.56 19.79 -8.41
N SER A 786 7.68 21.10 -8.27
CA SER A 786 8.92 21.84 -8.52
C SER A 786 9.78 21.81 -7.26
N GLU A 787 11.01 21.30 -7.38
CA GLU A 787 11.98 21.22 -6.27
C GLU A 787 13.36 21.79 -6.66
N GLY A 788 13.63 21.99 -7.95
CA GLY A 788 14.92 22.47 -8.47
C GLY A 788 15.79 21.39 -9.09
N TRP A 789 16.85 21.78 -9.80
CA TRP A 789 17.81 20.85 -10.45
C TRP A 789 18.91 20.35 -9.50
N GLY A 790 18.63 20.30 -8.20
CA GLY A 790 19.53 19.77 -7.16
C GLY A 790 20.68 20.69 -6.74
N LYS A 791 21.74 20.05 -6.22
CA LYS A 791 22.89 20.72 -5.57
C LYS A 791 23.86 21.36 -6.56
N ASP A 792 24.75 22.22 -6.04
CA ASP A 792 25.81 22.89 -6.84
C ASP A 792 26.80 21.90 -7.47
N VAL A 793 27.11 20.81 -6.75
CA VAL A 793 27.86 19.66 -7.25
C VAL A 793 26.97 18.42 -7.04
N PRO A 794 26.33 17.91 -8.10
CA PRO A 794 25.38 16.79 -7.99
C PRO A 794 26.11 15.47 -7.79
N ASP A 795 25.44 14.53 -7.12
CA ASP A 795 25.93 13.16 -6.97
C ASP A 795 25.89 12.44 -8.34
N VAL A 796 26.93 11.65 -8.62
CA VAL A 796 26.99 10.75 -9.78
C VAL A 796 26.59 9.36 -9.30
N VAL A 797 25.42 8.89 -9.74
CA VAL A 797 24.74 7.71 -9.16
C VAL A 797 25.33 6.39 -9.62
N TYR A 798 26.04 6.38 -10.75
CA TYR A 798 26.68 5.20 -11.33
C TYR A 798 28.11 5.49 -11.76
N ASP A 799 28.97 4.48 -11.83
CA ASP A 799 30.39 4.67 -12.18
C ASP A 799 30.55 5.35 -13.54
N PRO A 800 31.06 6.60 -13.63
CA PRO A 800 31.10 7.35 -14.89
C PRO A 800 32.00 6.70 -15.96
N TYR A 801 32.83 5.74 -15.59
CA TYR A 801 33.72 5.01 -16.50
C TYR A 801 33.09 3.73 -17.09
N TRP A 802 31.80 3.47 -16.86
CA TRP A 802 31.12 2.26 -17.32
C TRP A 802 31.32 2.00 -18.83
N PHE A 803 31.27 3.05 -19.65
CA PHE A 803 31.44 2.92 -21.10
C PHE A 803 32.84 2.45 -21.50
N ASP A 804 33.87 2.91 -20.79
CA ASP A 804 35.26 2.54 -21.07
C ASP A 804 35.59 1.14 -20.53
N LYS A 805 34.90 0.71 -19.47
CA LYS A 805 35.04 -0.60 -18.84
C LYS A 805 34.30 -1.70 -19.61
N ASP A 806 33.07 -1.43 -20.04
CA ASP A 806 32.21 -2.36 -20.77
C ASP A 806 31.28 -1.62 -21.75
N LYS A 807 31.46 -1.86 -23.05
CA LYS A 807 30.64 -1.27 -24.12
C LYS A 807 29.40 -2.08 -24.49
N SER A 808 29.22 -3.26 -23.89
CA SER A 808 28.17 -4.18 -24.30
C SER A 808 26.76 -3.61 -24.12
N GLY A 809 26.53 -2.79 -23.08
CA GLY A 809 25.27 -2.04 -22.93
C GLY A 809 25.05 -1.03 -24.05
N TYR A 810 26.08 -0.27 -24.42
CA TYR A 810 26.00 0.70 -25.49
C TYR A 810 25.65 0.04 -26.84
N ASP A 811 26.36 -1.03 -27.19
CA ASP A 811 26.12 -1.76 -28.44
C ASP A 811 24.70 -2.35 -28.50
N PHE A 812 24.20 -2.85 -27.36
CA PHE A 812 22.85 -3.37 -27.21
C PHE A 812 21.79 -2.29 -27.47
N ASN A 813 21.89 -1.13 -26.81
CA ASN A 813 20.93 -0.04 -26.94
C ASN A 813 20.93 0.58 -28.34
N LEU A 814 22.10 0.77 -28.96
CA LEU A 814 22.21 1.27 -30.33
C LEU A 814 21.58 0.28 -31.34
N GLY A 815 21.79 -1.02 -31.13
CA GLY A 815 21.17 -2.08 -31.92
C GLY A 815 19.64 -2.04 -31.86
N HIS A 816 19.07 -1.92 -30.66
CA HIS A 816 17.62 -1.85 -30.49
C HIS A 816 17.01 -0.56 -31.03
N LEU A 817 17.67 0.59 -30.86
CA LEU A 817 17.25 1.83 -31.53
C LEU A 817 17.17 1.61 -33.05
N THR A 818 18.19 0.98 -33.63
CA THR A 818 18.21 0.67 -35.07
C THR A 818 17.04 -0.22 -35.49
N GLU A 819 16.72 -1.28 -34.72
CA GLU A 819 15.56 -2.15 -34.99
C GLU A 819 14.24 -1.37 -34.90
N ILE A 820 14.07 -0.50 -33.90
CA ILE A 820 12.89 0.37 -33.77
C ILE A 820 12.71 1.22 -35.02
N LEU A 821 13.78 1.88 -35.49
CA LEU A 821 13.71 2.75 -36.68
C LEU A 821 13.30 1.97 -37.93
N GLU A 822 13.80 0.75 -38.10
CA GLU A 822 13.46 -0.14 -39.21
C GLU A 822 12.01 -0.62 -39.16
N LEU A 823 11.55 -1.07 -37.99
CA LEU A 823 10.16 -1.49 -37.78
C LEU A 823 9.20 -0.33 -38.02
N SER A 824 9.42 0.83 -37.40
CA SER A 824 8.56 2.00 -37.56
C SER A 824 8.48 2.44 -39.02
N ARG A 825 9.60 2.40 -39.77
CA ARG A 825 9.61 2.71 -41.20
C ARG A 825 8.69 1.78 -42.01
N ASN A 826 8.68 0.49 -41.69
CA ASN A 826 7.83 -0.49 -42.38
C ASN A 826 6.33 -0.25 -42.13
N PHE A 827 5.98 0.35 -40.99
CA PHE A 827 4.62 0.76 -40.66
C PHE A 827 4.29 2.20 -41.11
N GLY A 828 5.22 2.90 -41.76
CA GLY A 828 5.02 4.30 -42.17
C GLY A 828 5.00 5.29 -40.99
N VAL A 829 5.55 4.90 -39.84
CA VAL A 829 5.60 5.68 -38.60
C VAL A 829 6.95 6.39 -38.48
N ARG A 830 6.92 7.67 -38.09
CA ARG A 830 8.12 8.46 -37.81
C ARG A 830 8.51 8.36 -36.34
N VAL A 831 9.80 8.42 -36.06
CA VAL A 831 10.37 8.35 -34.72
C VAL A 831 11.06 9.67 -34.39
N VAL A 832 10.79 10.20 -33.19
CA VAL A 832 11.49 11.35 -32.62
C VAL A 832 12.26 10.88 -31.40
N GLY A 833 13.59 10.91 -31.47
CA GLY A 833 14.45 10.68 -30.32
C GLY A 833 14.64 11.97 -29.53
N VAL A 834 14.51 11.90 -28.20
CA VAL A 834 14.57 13.08 -27.33
C VAL A 834 15.73 12.95 -26.34
N VAL A 835 16.57 13.99 -26.25
CA VAL A 835 17.59 14.14 -25.21
C VAL A 835 17.06 15.17 -24.21
N PHE A 836 16.65 14.70 -23.03
CA PHE A 836 16.03 15.55 -22.01
C PHE A 836 17.07 16.39 -21.26
N PRO A 837 16.72 17.62 -20.86
CA PRO A 837 17.59 18.43 -20.04
C PRO A 837 17.81 17.78 -18.67
N GLN A 838 19.02 17.91 -18.15
CA GLN A 838 19.42 17.54 -16.79
C GLN A 838 20.11 18.74 -16.15
N SER A 839 20.43 18.68 -14.86
CA SER A 839 21.12 19.76 -14.16
C SER A 839 22.37 20.22 -14.90
N PRO A 840 22.52 21.52 -15.19
CA PRO A 840 23.74 22.07 -15.80
C PRO A 840 24.95 21.91 -14.87
N ASN A 841 24.73 21.68 -13.57
CA ASN A 841 25.78 21.47 -12.60
C ASN A 841 26.58 20.17 -12.83
N TYR A 842 26.09 19.22 -13.62
CA TYR A 842 26.89 18.07 -14.02
C TYR A 842 28.19 18.50 -14.71
N LEU A 843 28.25 19.68 -15.36
CA LEU A 843 29.46 20.31 -15.93
C LEU A 843 30.65 20.40 -14.95
N LYS A 844 30.40 20.38 -13.63
CA LYS A 844 31.43 20.43 -12.58
C LYS A 844 31.96 19.05 -12.18
N THR A 845 31.32 17.98 -12.62
CA THR A 845 31.72 16.58 -12.39
C THR A 845 32.49 16.02 -13.60
N ASN A 846 33.03 14.81 -13.50
CA ASN A 846 33.60 14.10 -14.66
C ASN A 846 32.55 13.37 -15.53
N ALA A 847 31.29 13.32 -15.09
CA ALA A 847 30.18 12.67 -15.78
C ALA A 847 29.48 13.61 -16.77
N TRP A 848 28.91 13.06 -17.86
CA TRP A 848 28.07 13.79 -18.80
C TRP A 848 26.68 14.07 -18.22
N GLY A 849 26.08 13.10 -17.53
CA GLY A 849 24.83 13.26 -16.78
C GLY A 849 24.82 12.45 -15.49
N ARG A 850 23.63 12.26 -14.89
CA ARG A 850 23.44 11.64 -13.57
C ARG A 850 24.07 10.26 -13.41
N TYR A 851 24.08 9.47 -14.48
CA TYR A 851 24.56 8.09 -14.47
C TYR A 851 25.86 7.88 -15.25
N GLY A 852 26.61 8.95 -15.53
CA GLY A 852 27.75 8.89 -16.47
C GLY A 852 27.29 9.17 -17.91
N PRO A 853 27.92 8.57 -18.94
CA PRO A 853 29.32 8.16 -18.90
C PRO A 853 30.22 9.42 -18.78
N THR A 854 31.52 9.32 -19.07
CA THR A 854 32.35 10.51 -19.28
C THR A 854 31.85 11.33 -20.49
N ARG A 855 32.18 12.63 -20.55
CA ARG A 855 31.77 13.49 -21.69
C ARG A 855 32.38 13.04 -23.02
N GLU A 856 33.59 12.49 -22.97
CA GLU A 856 34.29 11.93 -24.12
C GLU A 856 33.54 10.73 -24.67
N ALA A 857 33.05 9.84 -23.79
CA ALA A 857 32.21 8.71 -24.18
C ALA A 857 30.86 9.17 -24.75
N ALA A 858 30.19 10.14 -24.12
CA ALA A 858 28.90 10.67 -24.60
C ALA A 858 28.99 11.22 -26.03
N LYS A 859 30.09 11.90 -26.40
CA LYS A 859 30.34 12.37 -27.78
C LYS A 859 30.39 11.24 -28.80
N VAL A 860 30.98 10.10 -28.43
CA VAL A 860 31.00 8.91 -29.31
C VAL A 860 29.58 8.40 -29.55
N MET A 861 28.77 8.36 -28.49
CA MET A 861 27.38 7.90 -28.57
C MET A 861 26.51 8.84 -29.41
N GLN A 862 26.62 10.15 -29.20
CA GLN A 862 25.92 11.18 -29.97
C GLN A 862 26.26 11.11 -31.47
N ALA A 863 27.54 10.91 -31.81
CA ALA A 863 27.96 10.75 -33.19
C ALA A 863 27.30 9.52 -33.86
N ALA A 864 27.22 8.39 -33.16
CA ALA A 864 26.56 7.18 -33.68
C ALA A 864 25.05 7.40 -33.92
N VAL A 865 24.37 8.14 -33.04
CA VAL A 865 22.96 8.50 -33.27
C VAL A 865 22.79 9.47 -34.44
N GLN A 866 23.71 10.41 -34.62
CA GLN A 866 23.69 11.31 -35.78
C GLN A 866 23.84 10.55 -37.10
N GLU A 867 24.67 9.50 -37.16
CA GLU A 867 24.75 8.61 -38.32
C GLU A 867 23.40 7.91 -38.59
N LEU A 868 22.63 7.54 -37.55
CA LEU A 868 21.29 7.00 -37.72
C LEU A 868 20.30 8.04 -38.26
N VAL A 869 20.39 9.30 -37.84
CA VAL A 869 19.56 10.39 -38.39
C VAL A 869 19.80 10.56 -39.89
N GLU A 870 21.05 10.49 -40.32
CA GLU A 870 21.40 10.59 -41.75
C GLU A 870 20.93 9.37 -42.55
N LYS A 871 20.93 8.18 -41.94
CA LYS A 871 20.55 6.92 -42.56
C LYS A 871 19.03 6.69 -42.64
N TYR A 872 18.27 7.11 -41.62
CA TYR A 872 16.84 6.83 -41.48
C TYR A 872 16.01 8.11 -41.62
N PRO A 873 15.37 8.36 -42.79
CA PRO A 873 14.60 9.59 -43.03
C PRO A 873 13.31 9.68 -42.18
N ASN A 874 12.90 8.59 -41.54
CA ASN A 874 11.81 8.57 -40.57
C ASN A 874 12.28 8.91 -39.14
N PHE A 875 13.54 9.25 -38.92
CA PHE A 875 14.10 9.55 -37.61
C PHE A 875 14.52 11.02 -37.49
N THR A 876 14.27 11.64 -36.34
CA THR A 876 14.69 13.01 -36.03
C THR A 876 15.04 13.09 -34.55
N VAL A 877 16.03 13.89 -34.18
CA VAL A 877 16.42 14.10 -32.78
C VAL A 877 16.05 15.50 -32.33
N LEU A 878 15.43 15.58 -31.15
CA LEU A 878 15.20 16.79 -30.38
C LEU A 878 16.14 16.75 -29.17
N ASP A 879 17.27 17.45 -29.25
CA ASP A 879 18.20 17.61 -28.14
C ASP A 879 17.88 18.89 -27.38
N GLU A 880 17.43 18.76 -26.14
CA GLU A 880 17.11 19.87 -25.23
C GLU A 880 18.10 19.92 -24.05
N TYR A 881 19.09 19.02 -24.00
CA TYR A 881 20.12 19.03 -22.97
C TYR A 881 21.32 19.89 -23.35
N HIS A 882 21.70 19.89 -24.63
CA HIS A 882 22.81 20.70 -25.15
C HIS A 882 24.11 20.55 -24.35
N ASP A 883 24.45 19.32 -23.97
CA ASP A 883 25.60 18.98 -23.13
C ASP A 883 25.67 19.81 -21.83
N GLY A 884 24.52 20.09 -21.20
CA GLY A 884 24.40 20.90 -19.99
C GLY A 884 24.31 22.41 -20.23
N ASN A 885 24.21 22.88 -21.48
CA ASN A 885 24.11 24.31 -21.83
C ASN A 885 22.70 24.68 -22.34
N HIS A 886 21.66 24.19 -21.67
CA HIS A 886 20.26 24.48 -22.01
C HIS A 886 19.74 25.74 -21.31
N ASP A 887 18.52 26.15 -21.68
CA ASP A 887 17.83 27.36 -21.18
C ASP A 887 16.64 27.06 -20.24
N PHE A 888 16.46 25.80 -19.82
CA PHE A 888 15.53 25.47 -18.75
C PHE A 888 16.03 26.06 -17.43
N GLU A 889 15.16 26.79 -16.72
CA GLU A 889 15.45 27.34 -15.38
C GLU A 889 15.31 26.27 -14.29
N SER A 890 15.97 26.45 -13.15
CA SER A 890 15.98 25.49 -12.04
C SER A 890 14.57 25.09 -11.59
N GLU A 891 13.63 26.02 -11.53
CA GLU A 891 12.26 25.79 -11.06
C GLU A 891 11.46 24.84 -11.98
N LEU A 892 11.93 24.59 -13.20
CA LEU A 892 11.33 23.64 -14.14
C LEU A 892 11.72 22.19 -13.84
N PHE A 893 12.55 21.94 -12.82
CA PHE A 893 13.02 20.62 -12.44
C PHE A 893 12.36 20.11 -11.14
N PHE A 894 12.13 18.81 -11.12
CA PHE A 894 11.77 18.05 -9.92
C PHE A 894 13.01 17.52 -9.20
N ASP A 895 14.07 17.18 -9.93
CA ASP A 895 15.37 16.80 -9.37
C ASP A 895 16.49 17.04 -10.40
N GLU A 896 17.68 16.45 -10.17
CA GLU A 896 18.85 16.64 -11.03
C GLU A 896 18.68 16.17 -12.49
N ASP A 897 17.68 15.33 -12.84
CA ASP A 897 17.49 14.86 -14.22
C ASP A 897 16.02 14.67 -14.64
N HIS A 898 15.06 15.12 -13.84
CA HIS A 898 13.63 15.11 -14.16
C HIS A 898 13.04 16.52 -14.16
N LEU A 899 12.21 16.80 -15.17
CA LEU A 899 11.38 17.99 -15.20
C LEU A 899 10.21 17.85 -14.22
N CYS A 900 9.79 18.97 -13.63
CA CYS A 900 8.55 19.07 -12.87
C CYS A 900 7.35 19.20 -13.82
N SER A 901 6.14 19.29 -13.25
CA SER A 901 4.91 19.45 -14.04
C SER A 901 4.98 20.67 -14.98
N ASP A 902 5.51 21.82 -14.53
CA ASP A 902 5.64 23.03 -15.34
C ASP A 902 6.74 22.89 -16.42
N GLY A 903 7.85 22.23 -16.09
CA GLY A 903 8.91 21.90 -17.05
C GLY A 903 8.40 21.00 -18.17
N SER A 904 7.52 20.05 -17.85
CA SER A 904 6.90 19.16 -18.84
C SER A 904 6.08 19.94 -19.88
N LEU A 905 5.42 21.05 -19.49
CA LEU A 905 4.67 21.91 -20.41
C LEU A 905 5.60 22.60 -21.42
N VAL A 906 6.77 23.09 -20.96
CA VAL A 906 7.78 23.73 -21.82
C VAL A 906 8.34 22.73 -22.82
N MET A 907 8.77 21.57 -22.31
CA MET A 907 9.31 20.49 -23.14
C MET A 907 8.29 20.01 -24.18
N THR A 908 7.03 19.81 -23.78
CA THR A 908 5.96 19.39 -24.67
C THR A 908 5.66 20.43 -25.75
N ALA A 909 5.69 21.73 -25.41
CA ALA A 909 5.46 22.79 -26.39
C ALA A 909 6.54 22.83 -27.48
N ARG A 910 7.81 22.58 -27.12
CA ARG A 910 8.93 22.45 -28.07
C ARG A 910 8.75 21.23 -28.97
N LEU A 911 8.39 20.09 -28.39
CA LEU A 911 8.06 18.87 -29.13
C LEU A 911 6.88 19.07 -30.10
N ASP A 912 5.75 19.63 -29.66
CA ASP A 912 4.58 19.89 -30.50
C ASP A 912 4.90 20.87 -31.65
N SER A 913 5.82 21.80 -31.42
CA SER A 913 6.33 22.69 -32.46
C SER A 913 7.11 21.93 -33.53
N LEU A 914 8.03 21.04 -33.13
CA LEU A 914 8.75 20.15 -34.05
C LEU A 914 7.77 19.25 -34.83
N LEU A 915 6.84 18.59 -34.14
CA LEU A 915 5.87 17.69 -34.77
C LEU A 915 5.03 18.39 -35.84
N LYS A 916 4.66 19.66 -35.66
CA LYS A 916 3.94 20.45 -36.67
C LYS A 916 4.74 20.66 -37.96
N THR A 917 6.07 20.76 -37.86
CA THR A 917 6.95 20.89 -39.04
C THR A 917 7.11 19.60 -39.83
N MET A 918 6.84 18.46 -39.19
CA MET A 918 7.02 17.13 -39.78
C MET A 918 5.75 16.61 -40.47
N ARG A 919 4.64 17.35 -40.41
CA ARG A 919 3.34 16.93 -40.97
C ARG A 919 3.23 17.01 -42.48
#